data_AF-E3KNR0-F1
#
_entry.id   AF-E3KNR0-F1
#
_cell.length_a   1.000
_cell.length_b   1.000
_cell.length_c   1.000
_cell.angle_alpha   90.00
_cell.angle_beta   90.00
_cell.angle_gamma   90.00
#
_symmetry.space_group_name_H-M   'P 1'
#
loop_
_entity.id
_entity.type
_entity.pdbx_description
1 polymer ?
#
loop_
_entity_poly.entity_id
_entity_poly.type
_entity_poly.pdbx_seq_one_letter_code
_entity_poly.pdbx_strand_id
1 'polypeptide(L)'
;MQLVTGQTRWSWKKFLQLLKLQEDENDPIQEKLIQLGFLRRYPDYYENNSITRSTRISVLEVSLEDGLALLKPTASKRHRGHLTLEERSKRLHPADEHEDFLIFSKRVAPHLAEKYLEILAELVEHFCLMPDDIRSDIGGLPVGSGTLAELVTGQTRWSWKKFLQLLKLQEDENDPIQENLIQLGFLRRYPDYYENDSITQPTRILVLEVSSKDGLATLKDATEPVILSKDVIEKGYLSDYVGYDDIVIPILRTLNQHASEWQQTKYLAPYTSLIGPTMSGKTRFLMEVAQEVCVVYICLRPSNSSGEPKRSQLATEMLQTPPLADLEGYYIKLITAILSSTVKNLSHGTDAVSQLTSAARTLAKTRVLKDSPLKVMLAIDKASALLDKPDNRTDSSASPTQEVPLFCFFCRALRNIPDNSGVFTILVDTNSRVANFNPRGEDDPSSRPMGLRAEPFKVYPPIYELRTFDRMVSPKPPRTWKHLFLPERLCNYGIPFYGIYLKLALEAQVAEDPAAAVDKMATYALKKLLCYQNAGPIEITESRALALLGPTIGVPLHGQARQNVKLTASHAAHCGYIDADRDCQYSFYPSQPIYALAANNYLQKNEDVLISCINTLTAILSQGQTGTGDVGEIASRIILLCAMNKTADDMKTAKKPADMKIAKKTMVNPTKLFDEGVMFWNHFMHCSHRPTSESLLECMHRGLALQCRPNQEAFDQVLTVYLKQKSKAKLDEANVTFCGIQVKNRKDDSQLKTAQQNMNPETARINMKEADNPYLALYFTFQKNPPRKDNGERRDCYKLPSVGPPDHRQASLVFYGLDSFQFLSPGLKNALKELLNIRTGLVWRHGNRRAGQEYAKDFLLRANACQPS
;
A
#
# COMPACT_ATOMS: atom_id res chain seq x y z
N MET A 1 -0.15 71.56 9.07
CA MET A 1 -1.50 71.01 8.83
C MET A 1 -2.26 71.71 7.70
N GLN A 2 -2.39 73.04 7.68
CA GLN A 2 -3.19 73.75 6.65
C GLN A 2 -2.69 73.56 5.19
N LEU A 3 -1.38 73.53 4.95
CA LEU A 3 -0.78 73.16 3.64
C LEU A 3 -1.14 71.72 3.21
N VAL A 4 -1.21 70.82 4.19
CA VAL A 4 -1.38 69.38 4.02
C VAL A 4 -2.86 69.00 3.79
N THR A 5 -3.79 69.79 4.32
CA THR A 5 -5.25 69.59 4.14
C THR A 5 -5.83 70.34 2.94
N GLY A 6 -5.06 71.23 2.30
CA GLY A 6 -5.49 71.96 1.10
C GLY A 6 -6.58 73.01 1.32
N GLN A 7 -6.81 73.43 2.58
CA GLN A 7 -7.91 74.33 2.94
C GLN A 7 -7.59 75.83 2.79
N THR A 8 -6.36 76.20 2.40
CA THR A 8 -5.93 77.61 2.26
C THR A 8 -5.14 77.85 0.96
N ARG A 9 -5.41 78.98 0.27
CA ARG A 9 -4.75 79.41 -0.99
C ARG A 9 -3.56 80.35 -0.72
N TRP A 10 -2.52 79.86 -0.05
CA TRP A 10 -1.29 80.65 0.14
C TRP A 10 -0.28 80.28 -0.93
N SER A 11 0.44 81.27 -1.46
CA SER A 11 1.67 80.99 -2.21
C SER A 11 2.72 80.39 -1.28
N TRP A 12 3.60 79.57 -1.84
CA TRP A 12 4.74 78.96 -1.17
C TRP A 12 5.59 80.01 -0.46
N LYS A 13 5.82 81.15 -1.12
CA LYS A 13 6.50 82.31 -0.53
C LYS A 13 5.81 82.85 0.73
N LYS A 14 4.48 82.93 0.73
CA LYS A 14 3.70 83.35 1.91
C LYS A 14 3.72 82.28 3.02
N PHE A 15 3.71 81.00 2.63
CA PHE A 15 3.85 79.88 3.56
C PHE A 15 5.20 79.86 4.27
N LEU A 16 6.31 80.09 3.54
CA LEU A 16 7.65 80.20 4.11
C LEU A 16 7.78 81.42 5.05
N GLN A 17 7.20 82.57 4.69
CA GLN A 17 7.18 83.75 5.56
C GLN A 17 6.49 83.49 6.90
N LEU A 18 5.37 82.75 6.91
CA LEU A 18 4.67 82.38 8.14
C LEU A 18 5.49 81.45 9.04
N LEU A 19 6.34 80.62 8.44
CA LEU A 19 7.29 79.76 9.15
C LEU A 19 8.62 80.47 9.49
N LYS A 20 8.76 81.74 9.12
CA LYS A 20 10.01 82.53 9.25
C LYS A 20 11.20 81.90 8.54
N LEU A 21 10.96 81.23 7.41
CA LEU A 21 11.98 80.65 6.54
C LEU A 21 12.23 81.55 5.32
N GLN A 22 13.49 81.65 4.88
CA GLN A 22 13.84 82.25 3.59
C GLN A 22 13.77 81.20 2.48
N GLU A 23 13.39 81.61 1.28
CA GLU A 23 13.30 80.72 0.13
C GLU A 23 14.70 80.28 -0.31
N ASP A 24 14.98 78.97 -0.20
CA ASP A 24 16.24 78.35 -0.56
C ASP A 24 15.95 76.99 -1.19
N GLU A 25 16.46 76.76 -2.40
CA GLU A 25 16.25 75.53 -3.16
C GLU A 25 16.98 74.33 -2.57
N ASN A 26 18.03 74.56 -1.78
CA ASN A 26 18.83 73.51 -1.15
C ASN A 26 18.48 73.27 0.32
N ASP A 27 17.44 73.92 0.84
CA ASP A 27 17.00 73.73 2.23
C ASP A 27 16.29 72.37 2.41
N PRO A 28 16.88 71.44 3.19
CA PRO A 28 16.33 70.09 3.38
C PRO A 28 14.99 70.08 4.14
N ILE A 29 14.69 71.13 4.91
CA ILE A 29 13.41 71.28 5.61
C ILE A 29 12.31 71.63 4.60
N GLN A 30 12.59 72.54 3.66
CA GLN A 30 11.66 72.90 2.59
C GLN A 30 11.35 71.72 1.69
N GLU A 31 12.37 70.94 1.35
CA GLU A 31 12.19 69.74 0.51
C GLU A 31 11.30 68.69 1.19
N LYS A 32 11.51 68.42 2.48
CA LYS A 32 10.64 67.51 3.25
C LYS A 32 9.20 68.03 3.35
N LEU A 33 8.99 69.34 3.50
CA LEU A 33 7.65 69.93 3.54
C LEU A 33 6.90 69.78 2.21
N ILE A 34 7.60 69.95 1.08
CA ILE A 34 7.04 69.74 -0.26
C ILE A 34 6.68 68.26 -0.45
N GLN A 35 7.57 67.34 -0.09
CA GLN A 35 7.34 65.91 -0.20
C GLN A 35 6.15 65.45 0.65
N LEU A 36 6.07 65.86 1.91
CA LEU A 36 4.95 65.52 2.80
C LEU A 36 3.61 66.10 2.31
N GLY A 37 3.61 67.36 1.85
CA GLY A 37 2.42 68.00 1.30
C GLY A 37 1.93 67.27 0.04
N PHE A 38 2.86 66.93 -0.86
CA PHE A 38 2.56 66.26 -2.12
C PHE A 38 2.10 64.80 -1.91
N LEU A 39 2.77 64.04 -1.05
CA LEU A 39 2.39 62.66 -0.67
C LEU A 39 0.97 62.60 -0.14
N ARG A 40 0.59 63.57 0.69
CA ARG A 40 -0.72 63.55 1.35
C ARG A 40 -1.86 63.95 0.41
N ARG A 41 -1.66 64.96 -0.43
CA ARG A 41 -2.70 65.48 -1.33
C ARG A 41 -2.81 64.71 -2.64
N TYR A 42 -1.70 64.17 -3.14
CA TYR A 42 -1.61 63.46 -4.41
C TYR A 42 -0.82 62.15 -4.26
N PRO A 43 -1.26 61.21 -3.38
CA PRO A 43 -0.52 59.98 -3.11
C PRO A 43 -0.27 59.14 -4.37
N ASP A 44 -1.22 59.12 -5.29
CA ASP A 44 -1.13 58.36 -6.56
C ASP A 44 -0.04 58.89 -7.52
N TYR A 45 0.48 60.10 -7.28
CA TYR A 45 1.50 60.76 -8.10
C TYR A 45 2.85 60.89 -7.38
N TYR A 46 2.94 60.54 -6.09
CA TYR A 46 4.09 60.86 -5.22
C TYR A 46 5.42 60.28 -5.73
N GLU A 47 5.40 59.02 -6.14
CA GLU A 47 6.59 58.29 -6.64
C GLU A 47 6.92 58.60 -8.10
N ASN A 48 6.19 59.52 -8.74
CA ASN A 48 6.49 59.89 -10.10
C ASN A 48 7.65 60.91 -10.15
N ASN A 49 8.82 60.41 -10.52
CA ASN A 49 10.06 61.18 -10.66
C ASN A 49 10.04 62.18 -11.83
N SER A 50 9.07 62.10 -12.75
CA SER A 50 8.93 63.10 -13.82
C SER A 50 8.31 64.42 -13.36
N ILE A 51 7.71 64.45 -12.16
CA ILE A 51 7.08 65.65 -11.60
C ILE A 51 8.14 66.46 -10.87
N THR A 52 8.56 67.55 -11.50
CA THR A 52 9.61 68.44 -10.97
C THR A 52 9.22 69.08 -9.64
N ARG A 53 10.22 69.46 -8.84
CA ARG A 53 10.03 70.21 -7.58
C ARG A 53 9.14 71.44 -7.75
N SER A 54 9.35 72.21 -8.82
CA SER A 54 8.54 73.39 -9.15
C SER A 54 7.07 73.01 -9.38
N THR A 55 6.80 71.93 -10.13
CA THR A 55 5.44 71.43 -10.34
C THR A 55 4.79 70.96 -9.03
N ARG A 56 5.54 70.29 -8.15
CA ARG A 56 5.05 69.87 -6.82
C ARG A 56 4.66 71.08 -5.96
N ILE A 57 5.43 72.17 -6.01
CA ILE A 57 5.10 73.42 -5.32
C ILE A 57 3.82 74.03 -5.92
N SER A 58 3.74 74.18 -7.24
CA SER A 58 2.58 74.80 -7.91
C SER A 58 1.26 74.10 -7.62
N VAL A 59 1.24 72.77 -7.51
CA VAL A 59 0.00 72.04 -7.18
C VAL A 59 -0.40 72.17 -5.70
N LEU A 60 0.55 72.47 -4.82
CA LEU A 60 0.27 72.70 -3.40
C LEU A 60 -0.30 74.09 -3.13
N GLU A 61 -0.01 75.07 -3.99
CA GLU A 61 -0.53 76.44 -3.90
C GLU A 61 -1.99 76.59 -4.36
N VAL A 62 -2.53 75.61 -5.09
CA VAL A 62 -3.89 75.62 -5.66
C VAL A 62 -4.84 74.66 -4.95
N SER A 63 -6.12 74.65 -5.34
CA SER A 63 -7.11 73.70 -4.83
C SER A 63 -6.79 72.26 -5.25
N LEU A 64 -7.37 71.27 -4.56
CA LEU A 64 -7.15 69.85 -4.91
C LEU A 64 -7.54 69.56 -6.38
N GLU A 65 -8.67 70.11 -6.83
CA GLU A 65 -9.23 69.94 -8.18
C GLU A 65 -8.36 70.61 -9.26
N ASP A 66 -7.89 71.83 -9.02
CA ASP A 66 -7.01 72.56 -9.95
C ASP A 66 -5.63 71.90 -10.04
N GLY A 67 -5.10 71.41 -8.92
CA GLY A 67 -3.83 70.67 -8.90
C GLY A 67 -3.93 69.34 -9.65
N LEU A 68 -5.07 68.64 -9.60
CA LEU A 68 -5.30 67.45 -10.45
C LEU A 68 -5.35 67.80 -11.94
N ALA A 69 -5.88 68.98 -12.31
CA ALA A 69 -5.88 69.44 -13.69
C ALA A 69 -4.46 69.74 -14.20
N LEU A 70 -3.57 70.27 -13.35
CA LEU A 70 -2.15 70.48 -13.64
C LEU A 70 -1.35 69.18 -13.76
N LEU A 71 -1.78 68.10 -13.09
CA LEU A 71 -1.13 66.79 -13.12
C LEU A 71 -1.63 65.86 -14.25
N LYS A 72 -2.81 66.13 -14.82
CA LYS A 72 -3.41 65.33 -15.91
C LYS A 72 -2.58 65.28 -17.22
N PRO A 73 -1.88 66.33 -17.67
CA PRO A 73 -1.07 66.27 -18.90
C PRO A 73 0.23 65.47 -18.75
N THR A 74 0.68 65.18 -17.52
CA THR A 74 2.07 64.82 -17.24
C THR A 74 2.31 63.40 -16.71
N ALA A 75 1.29 62.56 -16.45
CA ALA A 75 1.48 61.12 -16.22
C ALA A 75 0.19 60.29 -16.12
N SER A 76 0.30 59.04 -16.56
CA SER A 76 -0.67 57.95 -16.40
C SER A 76 -0.88 57.59 -14.92
N LYS A 77 -2.15 57.60 -14.47
CA LYS A 77 -2.55 57.08 -13.15
C LYS A 77 -2.22 55.59 -13.05
N ARG A 78 -1.36 55.16 -12.11
CA ARG A 78 -1.26 53.73 -11.76
C ARG A 78 -2.43 53.34 -10.84
N HIS A 79 -3.29 52.45 -11.31
CA HIS A 79 -4.35 51.83 -10.51
C HIS A 79 -3.72 50.87 -9.47
N ARG A 80 -4.20 50.89 -8.22
CA ARG A 80 -4.05 49.77 -7.28
C ARG A 80 -4.80 48.56 -7.85
N GLY A 81 -4.14 47.76 -8.69
CA GLY A 81 -4.54 46.39 -8.94
C GLY A 81 -4.08 45.51 -7.78
N HIS A 82 -4.93 44.58 -7.33
CA HIS A 82 -4.47 43.43 -6.55
C HIS A 82 -3.24 42.86 -7.25
N LEU A 83 -2.08 42.88 -6.59
CA LEU A 83 -0.88 42.23 -7.12
C LEU A 83 -1.23 40.77 -7.38
N THR A 84 -0.87 40.28 -8.56
CA THR A 84 -1.01 38.87 -8.88
C THR A 84 -0.19 38.01 -7.91
N LEU A 85 -0.57 36.74 -7.73
CA LEU A 85 0.14 35.79 -6.85
C LEU A 85 1.64 35.71 -7.18
N GLU A 86 2.01 35.82 -8.46
CA GLU A 86 3.41 35.88 -8.91
C GLU A 86 4.11 37.17 -8.49
N GLU A 87 3.47 38.34 -8.63
CA GLU A 87 4.03 39.63 -8.22
C GLU A 87 4.17 39.75 -6.70
N ARG A 88 3.22 39.19 -5.94
CA ARG A 88 3.33 39.09 -4.46
C ARG A 88 4.50 38.20 -4.07
N SER A 89 4.64 37.04 -4.71
CA SER A 89 5.75 36.12 -4.44
C SER A 89 7.12 36.74 -4.73
N LYS A 90 7.28 37.45 -5.87
CA LYS A 90 8.52 38.17 -6.24
C LYS A 90 8.96 39.21 -5.21
N ARG A 91 8.03 39.75 -4.42
CA ARG A 91 8.32 40.74 -3.37
C ARG A 91 8.69 40.11 -2.03
N LEU A 92 8.18 38.91 -1.76
CA LEU A 92 8.29 38.24 -0.46
C LEU A 92 9.42 37.21 -0.41
N HIS A 93 9.94 36.77 -1.56
CA HIS A 93 10.99 35.76 -1.64
C HIS A 93 12.24 36.29 -2.37
N PRO A 94 13.45 35.82 -1.99
CA PRO A 94 14.65 35.84 -2.82
C PRO A 94 14.42 35.19 -4.21
N ALA A 95 15.27 35.50 -5.18
CA ALA A 95 15.08 35.10 -6.58
C ALA A 95 15.02 33.58 -6.79
N ASP A 96 15.82 32.82 -6.04
CA ASP A 96 15.85 31.36 -6.00
C ASP A 96 14.62 30.75 -5.31
N GLU A 97 14.21 31.32 -4.18
CA GLU A 97 13.01 30.85 -3.45
C GLU A 97 11.70 31.19 -4.19
N HIS A 98 11.68 32.25 -4.99
CA HIS A 98 10.54 32.62 -5.83
C HIS A 98 10.22 31.52 -6.85
N GLU A 99 11.24 30.98 -7.53
CA GLU A 99 11.07 29.91 -8.52
C GLU A 99 10.52 28.63 -7.86
N ASP A 100 11.06 28.29 -6.69
CA ASP A 100 10.57 27.18 -5.88
C ASP A 100 9.11 27.39 -5.43
N PHE A 101 8.70 28.62 -5.10
CA PHE A 101 7.31 28.92 -4.79
C PHE A 101 6.38 28.75 -6.00
N LEU A 102 6.81 29.15 -7.20
CA LEU A 102 6.01 28.94 -8.41
C LEU A 102 5.80 27.46 -8.76
N ILE A 103 6.75 26.59 -8.41
CA ILE A 103 6.58 25.13 -8.56
C ILE A 103 5.52 24.63 -7.55
N PHE A 104 5.58 25.10 -6.30
CA PHE A 104 4.60 24.74 -5.28
C PHE A 104 3.18 25.23 -5.61
N SER A 105 3.02 26.49 -6.03
CA SER A 105 1.71 27.08 -6.33
C SER A 105 0.97 26.36 -7.47
N LYS A 106 1.71 25.76 -8.41
CA LYS A 106 1.16 24.91 -9.47
C LYS A 106 0.70 23.52 -9.00
N ARG A 107 1.17 23.06 -7.84
CA ARG A 107 0.89 21.72 -7.29
C ARG A 107 -0.24 21.70 -6.25
N VAL A 108 -0.60 22.85 -5.68
CA VAL A 108 -1.61 22.96 -4.62
C VAL A 108 -2.86 23.70 -5.10
N ALA A 109 -3.95 23.59 -4.34
CA ALA A 109 -5.15 24.37 -4.61
C ALA A 109 -4.87 25.89 -4.51
N PRO A 110 -5.47 26.73 -5.37
CA PRO A 110 -5.13 28.16 -5.42
C PRO A 110 -5.25 28.90 -4.09
N HIS A 111 -6.24 28.56 -3.25
CA HIS A 111 -6.44 29.19 -1.94
C HIS A 111 -5.33 28.85 -0.94
N LEU A 112 -4.72 27.67 -1.04
CA LEU A 112 -3.57 27.28 -0.22
C LEU A 112 -2.31 28.07 -0.60
N ALA A 113 -2.12 28.34 -1.89
CA ALA A 113 -1.00 29.16 -2.36
C ALA A 113 -1.13 30.63 -1.90
N GLU A 114 -2.35 31.18 -1.90
CA GLU A 114 -2.62 32.52 -1.36
C GLU A 114 -2.39 32.57 0.16
N LYS A 115 -2.93 31.58 0.88
CA LYS A 115 -2.76 31.49 2.35
C LYS A 115 -1.30 31.41 2.75
N TYR A 116 -0.47 30.68 1.99
CA TYR A 116 0.97 30.64 2.22
C TYR A 116 1.60 32.04 2.12
N LEU A 117 1.24 32.84 1.11
CA LEU A 117 1.79 34.20 0.94
C LEU A 117 1.29 35.18 1.99
N GLU A 118 0.08 34.98 2.52
CA GLU A 118 -0.45 35.76 3.64
C GLU A 118 0.36 35.52 4.91
N ILE A 119 0.54 34.24 5.29
CA ILE A 119 1.33 33.87 6.47
C ILE A 119 2.78 34.35 6.32
N LEU A 120 3.38 34.21 5.14
CA LEU A 120 4.74 34.69 4.88
C LEU A 120 4.85 36.21 4.98
N ALA A 121 3.88 36.97 4.48
CA ALA A 121 3.89 38.43 4.56
C ALA A 121 3.86 38.91 6.02
N GLU A 122 3.03 38.28 6.86
CA GLU A 122 2.97 38.58 8.30
C GLU A 122 4.30 38.30 9.00
N LEU A 123 4.96 37.20 8.65
CA LEU A 123 6.27 36.84 9.22
C LEU A 123 7.38 37.78 8.73
N VAL A 124 7.40 38.15 7.45
CA VAL A 124 8.37 39.11 6.87
C VAL A 124 8.24 40.48 7.52
N GLU A 125 7.01 40.94 7.76
CA GLU A 125 6.73 42.18 8.48
C GLU A 125 7.20 42.11 9.94
N HIS A 126 6.90 41.01 10.64
CA HIS A 126 7.29 40.80 12.03
C HIS A 126 8.81 40.79 12.25
N PHE A 127 9.55 40.13 11.37
CA PHE A 127 11.02 40.03 11.45
C PHE A 127 11.75 41.18 10.74
N CYS A 128 11.03 42.18 10.19
CA CYS A 128 11.60 43.31 9.44
C CYS A 128 12.57 42.90 8.32
N LEU A 129 12.24 41.86 7.56
CA LEU A 129 13.11 41.32 6.51
C LEU A 129 13.03 42.20 5.25
N MET A 130 14.07 42.97 4.95
CA MET A 130 14.17 43.75 3.71
C MET A 130 14.82 42.91 2.59
N PRO A 131 14.33 42.98 1.33
CA PRO A 131 14.91 42.22 0.21
C PRO A 131 16.39 42.56 -0.10
N ASP A 132 16.86 43.76 0.26
CA ASP A 132 18.17 44.29 -0.17
C ASP A 132 19.31 44.11 0.86
N ASP A 133 19.07 43.58 2.06
CA ASP A 133 20.13 43.32 3.07
C ASP A 133 20.89 41.99 2.83
N ILE A 134 20.66 41.32 1.70
CA ILE A 134 21.15 39.96 1.38
C ILE A 134 22.60 39.96 0.85
N ARG A 135 23.33 41.09 0.88
CA ARG A 135 24.64 41.20 0.18
C ARG A 135 25.87 41.63 0.98
N SER A 136 25.83 41.74 2.30
CA SER A 136 27.06 42.02 3.07
C SER A 136 27.48 40.86 3.97
N ASP A 137 28.35 40.01 3.42
CA ASP A 137 29.32 39.22 4.18
C ASP A 137 30.25 40.15 4.98
N ILE A 138 29.85 40.61 6.16
CA ILE A 138 30.77 41.00 7.24
C ILE A 138 30.14 40.66 8.60
N GLY A 139 30.52 39.51 9.17
CA GLY A 139 30.66 39.31 10.61
C GLY A 139 29.45 39.58 11.50
N GLY A 140 28.38 38.78 11.34
CA GLY A 140 27.29 38.69 12.31
C GLY A 140 26.06 38.04 11.68
N LEU A 141 25.75 36.79 12.04
CA LEU A 141 24.65 35.98 11.48
C LEU A 141 23.35 36.80 11.31
N PRO A 142 22.84 37.05 10.09
CA PRO A 142 21.49 37.54 9.90
C PRO A 142 20.54 36.35 10.08
N VAL A 143 20.01 36.23 11.28
CA VAL A 143 18.86 35.36 11.59
C VAL A 143 17.65 35.98 10.90
N GLY A 144 17.11 35.32 9.87
CA GLY A 144 15.99 35.90 9.12
C GLY A 144 15.51 35.04 7.97
N SER A 145 15.93 35.34 6.75
CA SER A 145 15.43 34.68 5.53
C SER A 145 15.92 33.24 5.39
N GLY A 146 17.23 32.98 5.50
CA GLY A 146 17.79 31.63 5.36
C GLY A 146 17.24 30.63 6.38
N THR A 147 17.04 31.07 7.63
CA THR A 147 16.46 30.25 8.70
C THR A 147 14.99 29.90 8.44
N LEU A 148 14.20 30.83 7.88
CA LEU A 148 12.81 30.58 7.49
C LEU A 148 12.72 29.66 6.27
N ALA A 149 13.53 29.91 5.24
CA ALA A 149 13.60 29.10 4.03
C ALA A 149 13.96 27.64 4.36
N GLU A 150 14.89 27.44 5.29
CA GLU A 150 15.31 26.12 5.75
C GLU A 150 14.19 25.34 6.47
N LEU A 151 13.36 26.00 7.30
CA LEU A 151 12.18 25.39 7.92
C LEU A 151 11.16 24.95 6.87
N VAL A 152 10.86 25.87 5.95
CA VAL A 152 9.82 25.75 4.94
C VAL A 152 10.18 24.69 3.89
N THR A 153 11.43 24.64 3.46
CA THR A 153 11.93 23.62 2.52
C THR A 153 12.23 22.28 3.18
N GLY A 154 12.37 22.26 4.51
CA GLY A 154 12.78 21.07 5.26
C GLY A 154 14.24 20.68 5.01
N GLN A 155 15.06 21.62 4.52
CA GLN A 155 16.47 21.41 4.17
C GLN A 155 17.42 21.37 5.38
N THR A 156 16.99 21.74 6.58
CA THR A 156 17.71 21.48 7.85
C THR A 156 16.84 20.74 8.87
N ARG A 157 17.47 20.07 9.85
CA ARG A 157 16.82 19.18 10.85
C ARG A 157 17.14 19.75 12.22
N TRP A 158 16.32 20.68 12.67
CA TRP A 158 16.43 21.23 14.00
C TRP A 158 15.24 20.77 14.83
N SER A 159 15.48 20.53 16.12
CA SER A 159 14.36 20.49 17.05
C SER A 159 13.69 21.86 17.06
N TRP A 160 12.39 21.88 17.30
CA TRP A 160 11.59 23.10 17.40
C TRP A 160 12.21 24.07 18.39
N LYS A 161 12.66 23.55 19.53
CA LYS A 161 13.41 24.32 20.54
C LYS A 161 14.67 24.99 19.99
N LYS A 162 15.47 24.29 19.20
CA LYS A 162 16.69 24.85 18.58
C LYS A 162 16.33 25.89 17.51
N PHE A 163 15.24 25.67 16.77
CA PHE A 163 14.74 26.62 15.78
C PHE A 163 14.27 27.94 16.43
N LEU A 164 13.48 27.86 17.51
CA LEU A 164 13.06 29.04 18.28
C LEU A 164 14.26 29.79 18.86
N GLN A 165 15.28 29.08 19.37
CA GLN A 165 16.52 29.70 19.85
C GLN A 165 17.25 30.48 18.75
N LEU A 166 17.30 29.95 17.53
CA LEU A 166 17.92 30.65 16.40
C LEU A 166 17.15 31.92 16.09
N LEU A 167 15.82 31.87 16.10
CA LEU A 167 14.93 33.03 15.93
C LEU A 167 14.83 33.97 17.16
N LYS A 168 15.55 33.65 18.25
CA LYS A 168 15.50 34.38 19.54
C LYS A 168 14.09 34.46 20.15
N LEU A 169 13.25 33.45 19.90
CA LEU A 169 11.93 33.30 20.49
C LEU A 169 11.97 32.36 21.71
N GLN A 170 11.08 32.59 22.68
CA GLN A 170 10.83 31.66 23.78
C GLN A 170 9.65 30.76 23.43
N GLU A 171 9.69 29.50 23.88
CA GLU A 171 8.64 28.51 23.61
C GLU A 171 7.34 28.91 24.33
N ASP A 172 6.28 29.15 23.56
CA ASP A 172 4.94 29.50 24.06
C ASP A 172 3.89 28.97 23.07
N GLU A 173 3.07 28.02 23.52
CA GLU A 173 2.03 27.37 22.70
C GLU A 173 0.94 28.34 22.20
N ASN A 174 0.78 29.50 22.86
CA ASN A 174 -0.23 30.51 22.51
C ASN A 174 0.34 31.69 21.70
N ASP A 175 1.63 31.64 21.31
CA ASP A 175 2.26 32.70 20.53
C ASP A 175 1.79 32.66 19.06
N PRO A 176 1.10 33.72 18.56
CA PRO A 176 0.62 33.79 17.19
C PRO A 176 1.74 33.66 16.13
N ILE A 177 2.95 34.11 16.47
CA ILE A 177 4.10 34.03 15.56
C ILE A 177 4.57 32.59 15.43
N GLN A 178 4.59 31.83 16.53
CA GLN A 178 4.92 30.41 16.51
C GLN A 178 3.89 29.61 15.74
N GLU A 179 2.60 29.88 15.91
CA GLU A 179 1.55 29.25 15.13
C GLU A 179 1.69 29.55 13.63
N ASN A 180 1.99 30.79 13.26
CA ASN A 180 2.26 31.16 11.87
C ASN A 180 3.48 30.43 11.29
N LEU A 181 4.57 30.28 12.05
CA LEU A 181 5.74 29.51 11.65
C LEU A 181 5.41 28.03 11.43
N ILE A 182 4.64 27.42 12.35
CA ILE A 182 4.18 26.04 12.23
C ILE A 182 3.29 25.89 10.99
N GLN A 183 2.33 26.78 10.79
CA GLN A 183 1.42 26.74 9.65
C GLN A 183 2.14 26.92 8.32
N LEU A 184 3.08 27.85 8.23
CA LEU A 184 3.85 28.08 7.00
C LEU A 184 4.67 26.85 6.62
N GLY A 185 5.43 26.29 7.57
CA GLY A 185 6.23 25.09 7.36
C GLY A 185 5.36 23.88 7.03
N PHE A 186 4.25 23.69 7.75
CA PHE A 186 3.34 22.57 7.56
C PHE A 186 2.63 22.63 6.20
N LEU A 187 2.14 23.81 5.82
CA LEU A 187 1.49 24.05 4.52
C LEU A 187 2.44 23.79 3.36
N ARG A 188 3.69 24.23 3.48
CA ARG A 188 4.69 24.02 2.43
C ARG A 188 5.01 22.54 2.24
N ARG A 189 5.23 21.82 3.35
CA ARG A 189 5.76 20.45 3.31
C ARG A 189 4.66 19.40 3.16
N TYR A 190 3.48 19.67 3.67
CA TYR A 190 2.35 18.73 3.72
C TYR A 190 1.01 19.40 3.34
N PRO A 191 0.90 20.02 2.15
CA PRO A 191 -0.29 20.78 1.75
C PRO A 191 -1.57 19.93 1.77
N ASP A 192 -1.47 18.64 1.40
CA ASP A 192 -2.60 17.69 1.41
C ASP A 192 -3.21 17.44 2.80
N TYR A 193 -2.48 17.76 3.87
CA TYR A 193 -2.89 17.55 5.26
C TYR A 193 -3.20 18.86 5.98
N TYR A 194 -2.96 20.01 5.35
CA TYR A 194 -3.03 21.32 5.99
C TYR A 194 -4.42 21.63 6.58
N GLU A 195 -5.47 21.28 5.85
CA GLU A 195 -6.87 21.50 6.24
C GLU A 195 -7.44 20.38 7.13
N ASN A 196 -6.62 19.44 7.58
CA ASN A 196 -7.09 18.36 8.44
C ASN A 196 -7.07 18.79 9.91
N ASP A 197 -8.25 19.10 10.44
CA ASP A 197 -8.49 19.51 11.83
C ASP A 197 -8.14 18.41 12.86
N SER A 198 -8.03 17.14 12.45
CA SER A 198 -7.64 16.05 13.34
C SER A 198 -6.15 16.07 13.72
N ILE A 199 -5.34 16.88 13.02
CA ILE A 199 -3.89 16.94 13.24
C ILE A 199 -3.58 18.07 14.22
N THR A 200 -3.35 17.68 15.48
CA THR A 200 -3.02 18.59 16.58
C THR A 200 -1.70 19.33 16.35
N GLN A 201 -1.58 20.54 16.91
CA GLN A 201 -0.36 21.37 16.83
C GLN A 201 0.92 20.62 17.25
N PRO A 202 0.96 19.81 18.33
CA PRO A 202 2.16 19.02 18.67
C PRO A 202 2.59 18.06 17.56
N THR A 203 1.64 17.45 16.85
CA THR A 203 1.92 16.58 15.70
C THR A 203 2.47 17.38 14.52
N ARG A 204 1.96 18.61 14.29
CA ARG A 204 2.48 19.50 13.25
C ARG A 204 3.94 19.87 13.53
N ILE A 205 4.27 20.22 14.79
CA ILE A 205 5.65 20.50 15.22
C ILE A 205 6.54 19.27 14.99
N LEU A 206 6.11 18.11 15.48
CA LEU A 206 6.85 16.85 15.36
C LEU A 206 7.23 16.52 13.92
N VAL A 207 6.33 16.72 12.95
CA VAL A 207 6.61 16.40 11.54
C VAL A 207 7.50 17.42 10.83
N LEU A 208 7.67 18.60 11.42
CA LEU A 208 8.64 19.60 10.95
C LEU A 208 10.06 19.26 11.41
N GLU A 209 10.21 18.60 12.57
CA GLU A 209 11.51 18.19 13.12
C GLU A 209 12.16 17.00 12.39
N VAL A 210 11.35 16.19 11.68
CA VAL A 210 11.80 14.98 10.96
C VAL A 210 11.88 15.20 9.44
N SER A 211 12.38 14.20 8.70
CA SER A 211 12.41 14.27 7.23
C SER A 211 10.99 14.34 6.65
N SER A 212 10.82 14.92 5.45
CA SER A 212 9.50 14.95 4.79
C SER A 212 8.92 13.55 4.57
N LYS A 213 9.76 12.52 4.42
CA LYS A 213 9.32 11.12 4.31
C LYS A 213 8.74 10.60 5.62
N ASP A 214 9.44 10.83 6.74
CA ASP A 214 9.03 10.35 8.07
C ASP A 214 7.86 11.15 8.62
N GLY A 215 7.84 12.47 8.37
CA GLY A 215 6.72 13.33 8.73
C GLY A 215 5.47 12.94 7.95
N LEU A 216 5.59 12.61 6.66
CA LEU A 216 4.47 12.08 5.89
C LEU A 216 4.00 10.71 6.44
N ALA A 217 4.91 9.81 6.83
CA ALA A 217 4.55 8.57 7.51
C ALA A 217 3.84 8.84 8.85
N THR A 218 4.22 9.92 9.52
CA THR A 218 3.65 10.32 10.80
C THR A 218 2.24 10.86 10.68
N LEU A 219 2.01 11.77 9.74
CA LEU A 219 0.68 12.28 9.45
C LEU A 219 -0.25 11.17 8.97
N LYS A 220 0.27 10.22 8.18
CA LYS A 220 -0.49 9.03 7.76
C LYS A 220 -0.95 8.19 8.94
N ASP A 221 -0.09 7.91 9.92
CA ASP A 221 -0.46 7.13 11.10
C ASP A 221 -1.44 7.91 12.00
N ALA A 222 -1.19 9.21 12.22
CA ALA A 222 -2.03 10.07 13.05
C ALA A 222 -3.44 10.31 12.49
N THR A 223 -3.60 10.25 11.16
CA THR A 223 -4.88 10.44 10.47
C THR A 223 -5.54 9.13 10.07
N GLU A 224 -4.94 7.98 10.39
CA GLU A 224 -5.52 6.68 10.06
C GLU A 224 -6.76 6.43 10.94
N PRO A 225 -7.96 6.23 10.35
CA PRO A 225 -9.13 5.98 11.17
C PRO A 225 -8.97 4.66 11.92
N VAL A 226 -9.22 4.69 13.22
CA VAL A 226 -9.22 3.52 14.10
C VAL A 226 -10.41 2.63 13.71
N ILE A 227 -10.18 1.70 12.78
CA ILE A 227 -11.21 0.75 12.32
C ILE A 227 -11.44 -0.35 13.35
N LEU A 228 -10.35 -0.81 13.97
CA LEU A 228 -10.34 -1.90 14.94
C LEU A 228 -9.87 -1.36 16.30
N SER A 229 -10.45 -1.86 17.38
CA SER A 229 -10.09 -1.45 18.73
C SER A 229 -8.66 -1.87 19.07
N LYS A 230 -7.86 -0.89 19.50
CA LYS A 230 -6.46 -1.11 19.87
C LYS A 230 -6.35 -2.05 21.07
N ASP A 231 -7.18 -1.86 22.10
CA ASP A 231 -7.18 -2.69 23.31
C ASP A 231 -7.45 -4.17 23.00
N VAL A 232 -8.33 -4.43 22.02
CA VAL A 232 -8.62 -5.80 21.56
C VAL A 232 -7.40 -6.41 20.84
N ILE A 233 -6.71 -5.61 20.03
CA ILE A 233 -5.47 -6.04 19.36
C ILE A 233 -4.37 -6.35 20.38
N GLU A 234 -4.18 -5.47 21.37
CA GLU A 234 -3.20 -5.66 22.45
C GLU A 234 -3.50 -6.93 23.26
N LYS A 235 -4.77 -7.17 23.64
CA LYS A 235 -5.19 -8.43 24.28
C LYS A 235 -4.95 -9.66 23.38
N GLY A 236 -5.11 -9.52 22.07
CA GLY A 236 -4.81 -10.58 21.10
C GLY A 236 -3.34 -11.01 21.14
N TYR A 237 -2.42 -10.06 21.31
CA TYR A 237 -0.99 -10.35 21.48
C TYR A 237 -0.65 -11.12 22.76
N LEU A 238 -1.56 -11.15 23.75
CA LEU A 238 -1.39 -11.86 25.02
C LEU A 238 -2.17 -13.19 25.07
N SER A 239 -2.91 -13.54 24.01
CA SER A 239 -3.68 -14.79 23.93
C SER A 239 -2.79 -16.04 23.90
N ASP A 240 -3.33 -17.21 24.19
CA ASP A 240 -2.56 -18.46 24.15
C ASP A 240 -1.96 -18.74 22.75
N TYR A 241 -0.73 -19.24 22.71
CA TYR A 241 -0.07 -19.62 21.47
C TYR A 241 -0.53 -21.01 21.01
N VAL A 242 -1.06 -21.11 19.79
CA VAL A 242 -1.56 -22.37 19.23
C VAL A 242 -0.59 -22.91 18.18
N GLY A 243 -0.24 -24.19 18.30
CA GLY A 243 0.65 -24.87 17.35
C GLY A 243 2.14 -24.72 17.66
N TYR A 244 2.51 -24.57 18.94
CA TYR A 244 3.89 -24.46 19.40
C TYR A 244 4.81 -25.53 18.78
N ASP A 245 4.43 -26.81 18.88
CA ASP A 245 5.26 -27.93 18.40
C ASP A 245 5.48 -27.93 16.87
N ASP A 246 4.52 -27.41 16.11
CA ASP A 246 4.56 -27.40 14.65
C ASP A 246 5.19 -26.12 14.07
N ILE A 247 5.33 -25.07 14.88
CA ILE A 247 5.78 -23.75 14.44
C ILE A 247 7.09 -23.36 15.12
N VAL A 248 7.11 -23.34 16.45
CA VAL A 248 8.26 -22.88 17.24
C VAL A 248 9.41 -23.88 17.13
N ILE A 249 9.14 -25.15 17.41
CA ILE A 249 10.20 -26.19 17.44
C ILE A 249 10.93 -26.32 16.10
N PRO A 250 10.26 -26.45 14.93
CA PRO A 250 10.97 -26.63 13.66
C PRO A 250 11.79 -25.40 13.27
N ILE A 251 11.24 -24.19 13.47
CA ILE A 251 11.96 -22.96 13.15
C ILE A 251 13.14 -22.75 14.11
N LEU A 252 12.97 -23.04 15.40
CA LEU A 252 14.06 -22.98 16.37
C LEU A 252 15.18 -24.00 16.06
N ARG A 253 14.85 -25.20 15.55
CA ARG A 253 15.86 -26.15 15.04
C ARG A 253 16.64 -25.56 13.88
N THR A 254 15.98 -24.93 12.91
CA THR A 254 16.63 -24.24 11.79
C THR A 254 17.54 -23.11 12.27
N LEU A 255 17.09 -22.28 13.22
CA LEU A 255 17.90 -21.21 13.79
C LEU A 255 19.11 -21.74 14.57
N ASN A 256 18.95 -22.84 15.31
CA ASN A 256 20.05 -23.53 15.98
C ASN A 256 21.08 -24.07 14.99
N GLN A 257 20.61 -24.68 13.89
CA GLN A 257 21.49 -25.12 12.81
C GLN A 257 22.27 -23.94 12.22
N HIS A 258 21.59 -22.84 11.88
CA HIS A 258 22.26 -21.64 11.35
C HIS A 258 23.27 -21.04 12.32
N ALA A 259 22.95 -20.97 13.62
CA ALA A 259 23.87 -20.50 14.64
C ALA A 259 25.11 -21.43 14.77
N SER A 260 24.94 -22.74 14.60
CA SER A 260 26.05 -23.71 14.63
C SER A 260 26.92 -23.69 13.37
N GLU A 261 26.35 -23.30 12.23
CA GLU A 261 27.06 -23.21 10.95
C GLU A 261 27.81 -21.86 10.78
N TRP A 262 27.60 -20.90 11.68
CA TRP A 262 28.19 -19.57 11.59
C TRP A 262 29.73 -19.63 11.54
N GLN A 263 30.24 -19.14 10.42
CA GLN A 263 31.67 -19.02 10.11
C GLN A 263 31.89 -17.73 9.33
N GLN A 264 32.71 -16.83 9.88
CA GLN A 264 33.01 -15.51 9.31
C GLN A 264 33.62 -15.57 7.90
N THR A 265 34.25 -16.70 7.55
CA THR A 265 34.87 -16.95 6.24
C THR A 265 33.89 -17.45 5.18
N LYS A 266 32.75 -18.01 5.58
CA LYS A 266 31.79 -18.68 4.69
C LYS A 266 30.51 -17.88 4.46
N TYR A 267 30.02 -17.22 5.52
CA TYR A 267 28.76 -16.47 5.47
C TYR A 267 29.00 -14.96 5.62
N LEU A 268 28.08 -14.16 5.06
CA LEU A 268 28.18 -12.69 5.05
C LEU A 268 28.11 -12.11 6.47
N ALA A 269 27.11 -12.55 7.24
CA ALA A 269 26.89 -12.21 8.65
C ALA A 269 25.93 -13.25 9.27
N PRO A 270 25.89 -13.39 10.61
CA PRO A 270 25.03 -14.36 11.31
C PRO A 270 23.58 -13.87 11.38
N TYR A 271 22.91 -13.77 10.22
CA TYR A 271 21.49 -13.39 10.18
C TYR A 271 20.69 -14.19 9.15
N THR A 272 19.38 -14.27 9.41
CA THR A 272 18.37 -14.66 8.41
C THR A 272 17.15 -13.73 8.49
N SER A 273 16.22 -13.88 7.55
CA SER A 273 15.01 -13.07 7.47
C SER A 273 13.76 -13.94 7.65
N LEU A 274 12.75 -13.44 8.37
CA LEU A 274 11.43 -14.06 8.53
C LEU A 274 10.41 -13.35 7.64
N ILE A 275 9.96 -14.03 6.59
CA ILE A 275 9.06 -13.49 5.57
C ILE A 275 7.65 -14.01 5.80
N GLY A 276 6.67 -13.13 5.64
CA GLY A 276 5.27 -13.51 5.60
C GLY A 276 4.37 -12.29 5.60
N PRO A 277 3.08 -12.44 5.26
CA PRO A 277 2.17 -11.31 5.19
C PRO A 277 1.95 -10.67 6.57
N THR A 278 1.44 -9.45 6.58
CA THR A 278 0.98 -8.79 7.81
C THR A 278 -0.03 -9.69 8.54
N MET A 279 -0.02 -9.68 9.88
CA MET A 279 -0.92 -10.46 10.74
C MET A 279 -0.79 -11.99 10.67
N SER A 280 0.23 -12.53 10.00
CA SER A 280 0.52 -13.97 10.01
C SER A 280 1.06 -14.50 11.34
N GLY A 281 1.35 -13.65 12.33
CA GLY A 281 1.86 -14.04 13.64
C GLY A 281 3.38 -13.98 13.82
N LYS A 282 4.13 -13.36 12.89
CA LYS A 282 5.61 -13.26 12.96
C LYS A 282 6.12 -12.69 14.30
N THR A 283 5.62 -11.53 14.71
CA THR A 283 6.00 -10.93 16.00
C THR A 283 5.65 -11.83 17.17
N ARG A 284 4.45 -12.45 17.16
CA ARG A 284 4.04 -13.35 18.23
C ARG A 284 4.92 -14.61 18.29
N PHE A 285 5.38 -15.12 17.15
CA PHE A 285 6.38 -16.18 17.10
C PHE A 285 7.69 -15.77 17.80
N LEU A 286 8.20 -14.55 17.57
CA LEU A 286 9.41 -14.07 18.25
C LEU A 286 9.25 -14.02 19.78
N MET A 287 8.07 -13.61 20.26
CA MET A 287 7.75 -13.60 21.69
C MET A 287 7.69 -15.02 22.28
N GLU A 288 7.20 -15.99 21.51
CA GLU A 288 7.13 -17.39 21.95
C GLU A 288 8.52 -18.03 22.00
N VAL A 289 9.38 -17.75 21.00
CA VAL A 289 10.79 -18.19 21.01
C VAL A 289 11.56 -17.64 22.21
N ALA A 290 11.16 -16.48 22.74
CA ALA A 290 11.78 -15.90 23.93
C ALA A 290 11.60 -16.74 25.21
N GLN A 291 10.69 -17.73 25.21
CA GLN A 291 10.57 -18.70 26.30
C GLN A 291 11.66 -19.77 26.25
N GLU A 292 12.24 -20.03 25.07
CA GLU A 292 13.24 -21.07 24.83
C GLU A 292 14.67 -20.53 24.75
N VAL A 293 14.82 -19.29 24.28
CA VAL A 293 16.12 -18.68 23.99
C VAL A 293 16.14 -17.24 24.47
N CYS A 294 17.32 -16.70 24.79
CA CYS A 294 17.44 -15.29 25.14
C CYS A 294 17.21 -14.45 23.88
N VAL A 295 16.05 -13.80 23.78
CA VAL A 295 15.69 -12.94 22.64
C VAL A 295 15.80 -11.47 23.04
N VAL A 296 16.69 -10.73 22.37
CA VAL A 296 16.72 -9.28 22.43
C VAL A 296 15.83 -8.75 21.31
N TYR A 297 14.61 -8.38 21.68
CA TYR A 297 13.59 -7.91 20.74
C TYR A 297 13.67 -6.38 20.54
N ILE A 298 13.82 -5.95 19.30
CA ILE A 298 13.93 -4.53 18.91
C ILE A 298 12.95 -4.25 17.76
N CYS A 299 11.91 -3.45 18.02
CA CYS A 299 10.97 -3.01 16.99
C CYS A 299 11.33 -1.62 16.47
N LEU A 300 11.64 -1.52 15.18
CA LEU A 300 12.12 -0.30 14.52
C LEU A 300 11.01 0.58 13.92
N ARG A 301 9.76 0.34 14.31
CA ARG A 301 8.60 1.14 13.89
C ARG A 301 8.82 2.64 14.19
N PRO A 302 8.29 3.59 13.39
CA PRO A 302 8.39 5.04 13.68
C PRO A 302 7.95 5.41 15.10
N SER A 303 8.56 6.45 15.70
CA SER A 303 8.35 6.88 17.09
C SER A 303 6.90 7.24 17.43
N ASN A 304 6.17 7.67 16.42
CA ASN A 304 4.79 8.15 16.49
C ASN A 304 3.76 7.09 16.08
N SER A 305 4.17 5.87 15.73
CA SER A 305 3.22 4.89 15.20
C SER A 305 2.37 4.27 16.30
N SER A 306 1.06 4.28 16.08
CA SER A 306 0.04 3.69 16.95
C SER A 306 -0.07 2.17 16.85
N GLY A 307 0.59 1.56 15.85
CA GLY A 307 0.49 0.14 15.55
C GLY A 307 1.27 -0.76 16.52
N GLU A 308 0.72 -1.95 16.78
CA GLU A 308 1.34 -2.95 17.65
C GLU A 308 2.19 -3.95 16.85
N PRO A 309 3.33 -4.42 17.39
CA PRO A 309 3.94 -4.04 18.68
C PRO A 309 4.55 -2.62 18.65
N LYS A 310 4.62 -1.98 19.83
CA LYS A 310 5.22 -0.64 20.04
C LYS A 310 6.71 -0.60 19.68
N ARG A 311 7.19 0.58 19.29
CA ARG A 311 8.61 0.87 19.02
C ARG A 311 9.45 0.60 20.28
N SER A 312 10.61 -0.03 20.11
CA SER A 312 11.57 -0.23 21.20
C SER A 312 12.41 1.02 21.45
N GLN A 313 12.85 1.25 22.69
CA GLN A 313 13.73 2.38 23.02
C GLN A 313 15.05 2.35 22.21
N LEU A 314 15.63 1.16 22.03
CA LEU A 314 16.84 0.94 21.22
C LEU A 314 16.66 1.27 19.73
N ALA A 315 15.43 1.42 19.22
CA ALA A 315 15.21 1.78 17.83
C ALA A 315 15.75 3.17 17.49
N THR A 316 15.81 4.08 18.46
CA THR A 316 16.43 5.40 18.27
C THR A 316 17.92 5.25 17.98
N GLU A 317 18.64 4.48 18.78
CA GLU A 317 20.07 4.25 18.56
C GLU A 317 20.35 3.47 17.27
N MET A 318 19.44 2.59 16.84
CA MET A 318 19.58 1.90 15.56
C MET A 318 19.29 2.77 14.33
N LEU A 319 18.57 3.89 14.46
CA LEU A 319 18.12 4.68 13.29
C LEU A 319 18.68 6.10 13.24
N GLN A 320 18.93 6.73 14.39
CA GLN A 320 19.43 8.10 14.50
C GLN A 320 20.93 8.10 14.82
N THR A 321 21.74 7.73 13.83
CA THR A 321 23.19 7.61 14.02
C THR A 321 23.86 8.97 14.16
N PRO A 322 24.91 9.13 14.98
CA PRO A 322 25.58 10.41 15.16
C PRO A 322 26.19 10.95 13.85
N PRO A 323 26.11 12.26 13.58
CA PRO A 323 26.73 12.87 12.39
C PRO A 323 28.24 12.62 12.36
N LEU A 324 28.79 12.32 11.18
CA LEU A 324 30.23 12.08 10.95
C LEU A 324 30.82 10.86 11.69
N ALA A 325 29.99 10.01 12.30
CA ALA A 325 30.47 8.79 12.95
C ALA A 325 30.93 7.76 11.93
N ASP A 326 31.99 7.02 12.27
CA ASP A 326 32.23 5.70 11.68
C ASP A 326 31.05 4.79 12.04
N LEU A 327 30.11 4.64 11.10
CA LEU A 327 28.86 3.90 11.31
C LEU A 327 29.12 2.42 11.59
N GLU A 328 30.16 1.83 11.01
CA GLU A 328 30.53 0.44 11.28
C GLU A 328 31.01 0.31 12.74
N GLY A 329 31.96 1.16 13.15
CA GLY A 329 32.42 1.23 14.54
C GLY A 329 31.30 1.54 15.54
N TYR A 330 30.34 2.39 15.17
CA TYR A 330 29.16 2.69 15.98
C TYR A 330 28.30 1.44 16.18
N TYR A 331 27.93 0.72 15.11
CA TYR A 331 27.14 -0.50 15.24
C TYR A 331 27.88 -1.61 16.00
N ILE A 332 29.20 -1.73 15.86
CA ILE A 332 30.01 -2.67 16.66
C ILE A 332 29.87 -2.35 18.15
N LYS A 333 30.00 -1.07 18.53
CA LYS A 333 29.82 -0.63 19.93
C LYS A 333 28.39 -0.86 20.42
N LEU A 334 27.39 -0.58 19.59
CA LEU A 334 25.98 -0.79 19.93
C LEU A 334 25.68 -2.27 20.18
N ILE A 335 26.09 -3.15 19.27
CA ILE A 335 25.93 -4.61 19.44
C ILE A 335 26.69 -5.08 20.68
N THR A 336 27.91 -4.58 20.92
CA THR A 336 28.69 -4.89 22.12
C THR A 336 27.94 -4.52 23.39
N ALA A 337 27.35 -3.31 23.44
CA ALA A 337 26.58 -2.84 24.58
C ALA A 337 25.33 -3.72 24.81
N ILE A 338 24.61 -4.07 23.75
CA ILE A 338 23.45 -4.98 23.80
C ILE A 338 23.87 -6.34 24.39
N LEU A 339 24.92 -6.97 23.84
CA LEU A 339 25.39 -8.28 24.31
C LEU A 339 25.93 -8.21 25.74
N SER A 340 26.67 -7.16 26.09
CA SER A 340 27.24 -6.96 27.44
C SER A 340 26.15 -6.78 28.50
N SER A 341 25.10 -6.01 28.18
CA SER A 341 23.94 -5.84 29.06
C SER A 341 23.20 -7.16 29.33
N THR A 342 23.20 -8.07 28.35
CA THR A 342 22.58 -9.40 28.47
C THR A 342 23.33 -10.28 29.49
N VAL A 343 24.65 -10.09 29.66
CA VAL A 343 25.49 -10.87 30.61
C VAL A 343 25.78 -10.12 31.91
N LYS A 344 25.31 -8.87 32.06
CA LYS A 344 25.67 -7.97 33.18
C LYS A 344 27.18 -7.84 33.41
N ASN A 345 27.97 -7.93 32.33
CA ASN A 345 29.43 -7.81 32.38
C ASN A 345 29.89 -6.76 31.37
N LEU A 346 30.60 -5.74 31.85
CA LEU A 346 31.24 -4.73 30.99
C LEU A 346 32.64 -5.24 30.61
N SER A 347 32.88 -5.47 29.33
CA SER A 347 34.20 -5.87 28.83
C SER A 347 35.14 -4.67 28.74
N HIS A 348 36.27 -4.71 29.44
CA HIS A 348 37.37 -3.74 29.29
C HIS A 348 38.35 -4.25 28.22
N GLY A 349 38.16 -3.84 26.96
CA GLY A 349 39.06 -4.11 25.84
C GLY A 349 39.59 -2.82 25.21
N THR A 350 40.73 -2.87 24.53
CA THR A 350 41.42 -1.70 23.94
C THR A 350 40.81 -1.19 22.63
N ASP A 351 40.03 -2.03 21.91
CA ASP A 351 39.30 -1.64 20.69
C ASP A 351 37.86 -2.22 20.67
N ALA A 352 36.98 -1.72 19.79
CA ALA A 352 35.56 -2.08 19.79
C ALA A 352 35.28 -3.53 19.36
N VAL A 353 36.07 -4.08 18.43
CA VAL A 353 35.91 -5.46 17.93
C VAL A 353 36.33 -6.48 18.97
N SER A 354 37.40 -6.22 19.71
CA SER A 354 37.87 -7.05 20.82
C SER A 354 36.87 -7.06 21.98
N GLN A 355 36.23 -5.91 22.27
CA GLN A 355 35.13 -5.84 23.25
C GLN A 355 33.92 -6.68 22.79
N LEU A 356 33.48 -6.54 21.54
CA LEU A 356 32.40 -7.36 20.97
C LEU A 356 32.71 -8.85 21.07
N THR A 357 33.92 -9.22 20.68
CA THR A 357 34.43 -10.60 20.73
C THR A 357 34.42 -11.14 22.15
N SER A 358 34.86 -10.33 23.13
CA SER A 358 34.84 -10.70 24.54
C SER A 358 33.42 -10.89 25.07
N ALA A 359 32.50 -9.97 24.78
CA ALA A 359 31.10 -10.06 25.18
C ALA A 359 30.44 -11.33 24.61
N ALA A 360 30.61 -11.57 23.31
CA ALA A 360 30.07 -12.75 22.63
C ALA A 360 30.68 -14.08 23.13
N ARG A 361 31.99 -14.13 23.40
CA ARG A 361 32.63 -15.32 23.99
C ARG A 361 32.21 -15.56 25.44
N THR A 362 31.93 -14.49 26.19
CA THR A 362 31.41 -14.60 27.55
C THR A 362 30.01 -15.19 27.52
N LEU A 363 29.15 -14.70 26.61
CA LEU A 363 27.84 -15.28 26.33
C LEU A 363 27.91 -16.76 25.98
N ALA A 364 28.82 -17.15 25.09
CA ALA A 364 29.01 -18.55 24.70
C ALA A 364 29.31 -19.49 25.89
N LYS A 365 29.96 -18.96 26.94
CA LYS A 365 30.29 -19.70 28.17
C LYS A 365 29.19 -19.68 29.23
N THR A 366 28.14 -18.86 29.06
CA THR A 366 27.05 -18.79 30.03
C THR A 366 26.26 -20.10 30.06
N ARG A 367 25.89 -20.54 31.27
CA ARG A 367 25.17 -21.79 31.50
C ARG A 367 23.65 -21.66 31.30
N VAL A 368 23.16 -20.51 30.85
CA VAL A 368 21.72 -20.17 30.82
C VAL A 368 20.94 -21.13 29.91
N LEU A 369 21.56 -21.63 28.84
CA LEU A 369 20.93 -22.53 27.86
C LEU A 369 21.92 -23.63 27.45
N LYS A 370 22.30 -24.54 28.36
CA LYS A 370 23.41 -25.50 28.13
C LYS A 370 23.30 -26.29 26.82
N ASP A 371 22.09 -26.64 26.38
CA ASP A 371 21.87 -27.62 25.30
C ASP A 371 21.51 -27.02 23.93
N SER A 372 21.46 -25.68 23.80
CA SER A 372 21.11 -24.99 22.55
C SER A 372 22.33 -24.34 21.87
N PRO A 373 22.64 -24.62 20.58
CA PRO A 373 23.67 -23.89 19.83
C PRO A 373 23.43 -22.37 19.77
N LEU A 374 22.16 -21.96 19.62
CA LEU A 374 21.73 -20.57 19.74
C LEU A 374 21.60 -20.19 21.21
N LYS A 375 22.39 -19.22 21.66
CA LYS A 375 22.37 -18.67 23.03
C LYS A 375 21.63 -17.34 23.10
N VAL A 376 21.85 -16.45 22.12
CA VAL A 376 21.21 -15.14 22.04
C VAL A 376 20.71 -14.90 20.63
N MET A 377 19.43 -14.52 20.52
CA MET A 377 18.83 -14.10 19.27
C MET A 377 18.57 -12.60 19.28
N LEU A 378 19.14 -11.86 18.33
CA LEU A 378 18.75 -10.47 18.08
C LEU A 378 17.55 -10.46 17.12
N ALA A 379 16.37 -10.09 17.60
CA ALA A 379 15.16 -10.05 16.80
C ALA A 379 14.83 -8.60 16.41
N ILE A 380 15.11 -8.25 15.16
CA ILE A 380 14.87 -6.91 14.62
C ILE A 380 13.55 -6.92 13.86
N ASP A 381 12.47 -6.43 14.50
CA ASP A 381 11.16 -6.30 13.87
C ASP A 381 11.01 -4.94 13.18
N LYS A 382 10.20 -4.88 12.13
CA LYS A 382 10.11 -3.76 11.18
C LYS A 382 11.47 -3.37 10.61
N ALA A 383 12.26 -4.38 10.26
CA ALA A 383 13.63 -4.22 9.78
C ALA A 383 13.77 -3.31 8.56
N SER A 384 12.71 -3.08 7.74
CA SER A 384 12.78 -2.16 6.58
C SER A 384 13.26 -0.77 6.93
N ALA A 385 13.12 -0.33 8.18
CA ALA A 385 13.64 0.95 8.63
C ALA A 385 15.18 1.06 8.48
N LEU A 386 15.91 -0.06 8.51
CA LEU A 386 17.36 -0.08 8.28
C LEU A 386 17.74 0.10 6.80
N LEU A 387 16.78 0.01 5.87
CA LEU A 387 17.03 0.22 4.45
C LEU A 387 17.09 1.71 4.10
N ASP A 388 16.78 2.58 5.06
CA ASP A 388 16.97 4.02 4.91
C ASP A 388 18.47 4.37 4.90
N LYS A 389 18.79 5.49 4.23
CA LYS A 389 20.15 5.98 4.08
C LYS A 389 20.56 6.81 5.29
N PRO A 390 21.85 6.82 5.66
CA PRO A 390 22.35 7.72 6.69
C PRO A 390 22.12 9.17 6.29
N ASP A 391 21.80 9.98 7.29
CA ASP A 391 21.47 11.39 7.13
C ASP A 391 22.72 12.26 6.94
N ASN A 392 23.39 12.12 5.79
CA ASN A 392 24.53 12.98 5.46
C ASN A 392 24.04 14.29 4.86
N ARG A 393 23.91 15.32 5.69
CA ARG A 393 23.96 16.70 5.23
C ARG A 393 25.37 17.25 5.43
N THR A 394 26.00 17.58 4.32
CA THR A 394 26.85 18.76 4.02
C THR A 394 27.84 18.29 2.96
N ASP A 395 27.52 18.55 1.70
CA ASP A 395 28.46 18.94 0.64
C ASP A 395 27.75 18.81 -0.72
N SER A 396 27.19 19.92 -1.17
CA SER A 396 26.65 20.13 -2.53
C SER A 396 27.74 20.10 -3.63
N SER A 397 28.95 19.64 -3.31
CA SER A 397 30.10 19.53 -4.22
C SER A 397 30.64 18.09 -4.37
N ALA A 398 30.12 17.11 -3.64
CA ALA A 398 30.49 15.71 -3.85
C ALA A 398 29.65 15.10 -4.98
N SER A 399 30.31 14.49 -5.96
CA SER A 399 29.67 13.68 -7.00
C SER A 399 28.75 12.62 -6.37
N PRO A 400 27.70 12.14 -7.07
CA PRO A 400 26.74 11.18 -6.54
C PRO A 400 27.42 9.81 -6.38
N THR A 401 28.23 9.68 -5.34
CA THR A 401 28.71 8.39 -4.86
C THR A 401 27.52 7.70 -4.20
N GLN A 402 27.32 6.45 -4.57
CA GLN A 402 26.18 5.63 -4.23
C GLN A 402 26.10 5.41 -2.70
N GLU A 403 25.39 6.29 -1.98
CA GLU A 403 25.26 6.22 -0.52
C GLU A 403 24.66 4.88 -0.05
N VAL A 404 25.36 4.22 0.88
CA VAL A 404 25.09 2.86 1.37
C VAL A 404 24.04 2.88 2.50
N PRO A 405 23.02 2.00 2.51
CA PRO A 405 22.00 1.92 3.58
C PRO A 405 22.55 1.57 4.97
N LEU A 406 21.84 1.97 6.03
CA LEU A 406 22.18 1.63 7.44
C LEU A 406 22.33 0.11 7.66
N PHE A 407 21.48 -0.66 6.98
CA PHE A 407 21.48 -2.12 6.99
C PHE A 407 22.85 -2.72 6.64
N CYS A 408 23.58 -2.15 5.68
CA CYS A 408 24.89 -2.66 5.28
C CYS A 408 25.92 -2.47 6.40
N PHE A 409 25.90 -1.32 7.09
CA PHE A 409 26.79 -1.08 8.24
C PHE A 409 26.45 -2.00 9.42
N PHE A 410 25.16 -2.22 9.67
CA PHE A 410 24.71 -3.20 10.66
C PHE A 410 25.19 -4.62 10.32
N CYS A 411 25.10 -5.05 9.05
CA CYS A 411 25.62 -6.35 8.61
C CYS A 411 27.13 -6.49 8.79
N ARG A 412 27.91 -5.46 8.42
CA ARG A 412 29.37 -5.44 8.64
C ARG A 412 29.71 -5.55 10.12
N ALA A 413 28.97 -4.87 10.99
CA ALA A 413 29.15 -5.00 12.43
C ALA A 413 28.80 -6.41 12.94
N LEU A 414 27.69 -7.00 12.49
CA LEU A 414 27.33 -8.39 12.83
C LEU A 414 28.39 -9.41 12.40
N ARG A 415 29.10 -9.17 11.29
CA ARG A 415 30.17 -10.05 10.82
C ARG A 415 31.36 -10.13 11.79
N ASN A 416 31.51 -9.16 12.69
CA ASN A 416 32.54 -9.18 13.74
C ASN A 416 32.16 -10.07 14.94
N ILE A 417 30.99 -10.71 14.92
CA ILE A 417 30.60 -11.71 15.91
C ILE A 417 31.46 -12.98 15.73
N PRO A 418 32.13 -13.48 16.77
CA PRO A 418 32.97 -14.67 16.67
C PRO A 418 32.19 -15.92 16.29
N ASP A 419 32.86 -16.80 15.53
CA ASP A 419 32.40 -18.16 15.23
C ASP A 419 32.05 -18.90 16.52
N ASN A 420 31.02 -19.76 16.46
CA ASN A 420 30.54 -20.57 17.59
C ASN A 420 30.18 -19.77 18.86
N SER A 421 29.90 -18.47 18.74
CA SER A 421 29.47 -17.64 19.89
C SER A 421 28.02 -17.90 20.32
N GLY A 422 27.22 -18.53 19.45
CA GLY A 422 25.79 -18.76 19.66
C GLY A 422 24.95 -17.48 19.58
N VAL A 423 25.48 -16.39 19.02
CA VAL A 423 24.73 -15.16 18.73
C VAL A 423 24.25 -15.19 17.28
N PHE A 424 22.96 -15.00 17.05
CA PHE A 424 22.38 -14.97 15.71
C PHE A 424 21.26 -13.94 15.60
N THR A 425 21.07 -13.35 14.43
CA THR A 425 20.10 -12.29 14.19
C THR A 425 18.96 -12.78 13.29
N ILE A 426 17.72 -12.40 13.62
CA ILE A 426 16.55 -12.58 12.76
C ILE A 426 15.96 -11.22 12.40
N LEU A 427 15.83 -10.97 11.10
CA LEU A 427 15.23 -9.76 10.56
C LEU A 427 13.78 -10.05 10.21
N VAL A 428 12.85 -9.33 10.83
CA VAL A 428 11.42 -9.53 10.64
C VAL A 428 10.82 -8.28 10.06
N ASP A 429 10.05 -8.45 8.99
CA ASP A 429 9.32 -7.35 8.41
C ASP A 429 8.11 -7.85 7.63
N THR A 430 7.10 -6.99 7.57
CA THR A 430 5.88 -7.22 6.81
C THR A 430 5.99 -6.66 5.39
N ASN A 431 6.85 -5.66 5.14
CA ASN A 431 6.82 -4.83 3.94
C ASN A 431 8.09 -4.84 3.07
N SER A 432 9.12 -5.57 3.47
CA SER A 432 10.35 -5.68 2.69
C SER A 432 10.30 -6.80 1.67
N ARG A 433 11.12 -6.61 0.64
CA ARG A 433 11.41 -7.62 -0.37
C ARG A 433 12.48 -8.55 0.19
N VAL A 434 12.44 -9.82 -0.22
CA VAL A 434 13.50 -10.78 0.11
C VAL A 434 14.87 -10.25 -0.30
N ALA A 435 14.95 -9.64 -1.49
CA ALA A 435 16.17 -9.02 -2.00
C ALA A 435 16.70 -7.84 -1.16
N ASN A 436 15.88 -7.22 -0.29
CA ASN A 436 16.34 -6.12 0.54
C ASN A 436 17.30 -6.58 1.65
N PHE A 437 17.04 -7.76 2.21
CA PHE A 437 17.84 -8.32 3.31
C PHE A 437 18.65 -9.53 2.89
N ASN A 438 18.23 -10.23 1.84
CA ASN A 438 18.93 -11.40 1.30
C ASN A 438 19.18 -11.18 -0.21
N PRO A 439 19.97 -10.16 -0.62
CA PRO A 439 20.30 -9.91 -2.02
C PRO A 439 21.09 -11.08 -2.64
N ARG A 440 21.14 -11.13 -3.98
CA ARG A 440 22.03 -12.06 -4.68
C ARG A 440 23.49 -11.74 -4.35
N GLY A 441 24.33 -12.77 -4.38
CA GLY A 441 25.77 -12.61 -4.16
C GLY A 441 26.44 -11.65 -5.16
N GLU A 442 25.86 -11.44 -6.35
CA GLU A 442 26.36 -10.50 -7.36
C GLU A 442 25.83 -9.06 -7.18
N ASP A 443 24.62 -8.93 -6.62
CA ASP A 443 23.90 -7.64 -6.47
C ASP A 443 24.22 -6.95 -5.14
N ASP A 444 24.81 -7.66 -4.19
CA ASP A 444 25.18 -7.11 -2.89
C ASP A 444 26.48 -6.28 -3.00
N PRO A 445 26.45 -4.96 -2.76
CA PRO A 445 27.66 -4.14 -2.77
C PRO A 445 28.71 -4.61 -1.76
N SER A 446 28.31 -5.34 -0.72
CA SER A 446 29.15 -5.83 0.37
C SER A 446 29.70 -7.26 0.16
N SER A 447 29.25 -7.97 -0.88
CA SER A 447 29.73 -9.32 -1.23
C SER A 447 30.85 -9.33 -2.27
N ARG A 448 31.27 -8.15 -2.78
CA ARG A 448 32.25 -8.04 -3.88
C ARG A 448 33.54 -8.81 -3.54
N PRO A 449 33.89 -9.86 -4.30
CA PRO A 449 35.07 -10.66 -4.02
C PRO A 449 36.35 -9.82 -4.19
N MET A 450 37.17 -9.77 -3.15
CA MET A 450 38.51 -9.19 -3.21
C MET A 450 39.45 -10.18 -3.93
N GLY A 451 39.39 -10.21 -5.25
CA GLY A 451 40.29 -10.98 -6.12
C GLY A 451 39.58 -11.91 -7.12
N LEU A 452 40.25 -12.19 -8.25
CA LEU A 452 39.76 -12.97 -9.40
C LEU A 452 39.37 -14.44 -9.10
N ARG A 453 39.52 -14.92 -7.86
CA ARG A 453 39.27 -16.33 -7.44
C ARG A 453 38.50 -16.47 -6.12
N ALA A 454 38.03 -15.37 -5.51
CA ALA A 454 37.29 -15.47 -4.26
C ALA A 454 35.80 -15.78 -4.52
N GLU A 455 35.26 -16.80 -3.85
CA GLU A 455 33.81 -17.06 -3.88
C GLU A 455 33.06 -15.99 -3.08
N PRO A 456 31.87 -15.54 -3.53
CA PRO A 456 31.04 -14.60 -2.79
C PRO A 456 30.55 -15.24 -1.48
N PHE A 457 30.38 -14.41 -0.44
CA PHE A 457 29.85 -14.87 0.84
C PHE A 457 28.43 -15.44 0.71
N LYS A 458 28.15 -16.52 1.44
CA LYS A 458 26.80 -17.10 1.51
C LYS A 458 25.93 -16.28 2.47
N VAL A 459 24.65 -16.15 2.16
CA VAL A 459 23.64 -15.61 3.09
C VAL A 459 22.76 -16.78 3.53
N TYR A 460 22.25 -16.79 4.76
CA TYR A 460 21.34 -17.86 5.21
C TYR A 460 20.01 -17.84 4.45
N PRO A 461 19.37 -19.00 4.21
CA PRO A 461 18.08 -19.05 3.55
C PRO A 461 17.02 -18.36 4.41
N PRO A 462 16.13 -17.56 3.82
CA PRO A 462 15.08 -16.90 4.57
C PRO A 462 14.02 -17.92 5.02
N ILE A 463 13.40 -17.65 6.16
CA ILE A 463 12.35 -18.47 6.77
C ILE A 463 11.01 -17.87 6.35
N TYR A 464 10.20 -18.63 5.61
CA TYR A 464 8.85 -18.21 5.18
C TYR A 464 7.76 -19.23 5.53
N GLU A 465 8.15 -20.40 6.02
CA GLU A 465 7.26 -21.52 6.36
C GLU A 465 6.61 -21.37 7.75
N LEU A 466 6.03 -20.19 8.02
CA LEU A 466 5.32 -19.94 9.27
C LEU A 466 3.93 -20.60 9.22
N ARG A 467 3.81 -21.81 9.80
CA ARG A 467 2.61 -22.67 9.72
C ARG A 467 1.46 -22.23 10.64
N THR A 468 1.08 -20.95 10.60
CA THR A 468 -0.02 -20.37 11.42
C THR A 468 -1.39 -20.44 10.77
N PHE A 469 -1.46 -20.82 9.50
CA PHE A 469 -2.70 -20.87 8.73
C PHE A 469 -3.68 -21.93 9.26
N ASP A 470 -4.96 -21.57 9.34
CA ASP A 470 -6.06 -22.40 9.86
C ASP A 470 -5.88 -22.91 11.30
N ARG A 471 -4.93 -22.36 12.09
CA ARG A 471 -4.68 -22.81 13.47
C ARG A 471 -5.83 -22.56 14.44
N MET A 472 -6.71 -21.62 14.12
CA MET A 472 -7.89 -21.31 14.93
C MET A 472 -9.10 -22.18 14.53
N VAL A 473 -9.00 -22.98 13.47
CA VAL A 473 -10.10 -23.83 13.00
C VAL A 473 -10.29 -24.99 13.97
N SER A 474 -11.53 -25.19 14.42
CA SER A 474 -11.87 -26.32 15.27
C SER A 474 -11.63 -27.64 14.51
N PRO A 475 -10.99 -28.65 15.12
CA PRO A 475 -10.84 -29.97 14.52
C PRO A 475 -12.18 -30.69 14.35
N LYS A 476 -13.24 -30.20 14.99
CA LYS A 476 -14.60 -30.72 14.86
C LYS A 476 -15.37 -29.88 13.85
N PRO A 477 -15.65 -30.40 12.64
CA PRO A 477 -16.42 -29.65 11.63
C PRO A 477 -17.84 -29.35 12.11
N PRO A 478 -18.50 -28.30 11.55
CA PRO A 478 -19.86 -27.97 11.92
C PRO A 478 -20.80 -29.14 11.58
N ARG A 479 -21.65 -29.51 12.55
CA ARG A 479 -22.59 -30.63 12.40
C ARG A 479 -24.02 -30.20 12.11
N THR A 480 -24.32 -28.91 12.14
CA THR A 480 -25.67 -28.36 11.94
C THR A 480 -25.62 -27.09 11.10
N TRP A 481 -26.74 -26.77 10.46
CA TRP A 481 -26.89 -25.50 9.73
C TRP A 481 -26.67 -24.27 10.59
N LYS A 482 -27.14 -24.30 11.85
CA LYS A 482 -26.94 -23.20 12.80
C LYS A 482 -25.44 -22.94 12.98
N HIS A 483 -24.64 -23.99 13.18
CA HIS A 483 -23.19 -23.85 13.33
C HIS A 483 -22.48 -23.48 12.02
N LEU A 484 -22.98 -23.94 10.86
CA LEU A 484 -22.45 -23.57 9.56
C LEU A 484 -22.56 -22.06 9.30
N PHE A 485 -23.68 -21.43 9.69
CA PHE A 485 -23.91 -20.01 9.47
C PHE A 485 -23.31 -19.09 10.55
N LEU A 486 -22.60 -19.63 11.55
CA LEU A 486 -21.91 -18.81 12.54
C LEU A 486 -20.72 -18.07 11.88
N PRO A 487 -20.69 -16.72 11.92
CA PRO A 487 -19.59 -15.94 11.36
C PRO A 487 -18.26 -16.20 12.08
N GLU A 488 -18.28 -16.54 13.37
CA GLU A 488 -17.11 -16.84 14.20
C GLU A 488 -16.28 -17.97 13.59
N ARG A 489 -16.95 -19.00 13.09
CA ARG A 489 -16.32 -20.14 12.42
C ARG A 489 -15.56 -19.68 11.18
N LEU A 490 -16.14 -18.81 10.36
CA LEU A 490 -15.49 -18.32 9.13
C LEU A 490 -14.25 -17.48 9.42
N CYS A 491 -14.27 -16.73 10.52
CA CYS A 491 -13.15 -15.89 10.95
C CYS A 491 -11.95 -16.72 11.45
N ASN A 492 -12.18 -17.97 11.84
CA ASN A 492 -11.12 -18.89 12.26
C ASN A 492 -10.35 -19.51 11.09
N TYR A 493 -10.88 -19.48 9.86
CA TYR A 493 -10.16 -19.91 8.66
C TYR A 493 -9.19 -18.81 8.20
N GLY A 494 -7.99 -19.23 7.79
CA GLY A 494 -6.93 -18.38 7.30
C GLY A 494 -5.93 -18.01 8.39
N ILE A 495 -5.45 -16.76 8.35
CA ILE A 495 -4.56 -16.24 9.38
C ILE A 495 -5.29 -16.13 10.74
N PRO A 496 -4.59 -16.34 11.86
CA PRO A 496 -5.23 -16.43 13.19
C PRO A 496 -5.85 -15.12 13.69
N PHE A 497 -5.41 -13.98 13.14
CA PHE A 497 -5.82 -12.65 13.61
C PHE A 497 -7.34 -12.44 13.68
N TYR A 498 -8.08 -12.78 12.62
CA TYR A 498 -9.50 -12.43 12.53
C TYR A 498 -10.35 -13.21 13.55
N GLY A 499 -10.06 -14.49 13.74
CA GLY A 499 -10.72 -15.32 14.74
C GLY A 499 -10.46 -14.84 16.17
N ILE A 500 -9.20 -14.55 16.50
CA ILE A 500 -8.80 -14.02 17.81
C ILE A 500 -9.45 -12.65 18.05
N TYR A 501 -9.38 -11.74 17.07
CA TYR A 501 -9.95 -10.41 17.21
C TYR A 501 -11.47 -10.46 17.43
N LEU A 502 -12.21 -11.25 16.64
CA LEU A 502 -13.65 -11.36 16.79
C LEU A 502 -14.04 -11.89 18.18
N LYS A 503 -13.37 -12.96 18.64
CA LYS A 503 -13.58 -13.53 19.97
C LYS A 503 -13.42 -12.46 21.06
N LEU A 504 -12.28 -11.76 21.05
CA LEU A 504 -11.95 -10.76 22.07
C LEU A 504 -12.83 -9.50 21.97
N ALA A 505 -13.22 -9.10 20.75
CA ALA A 505 -14.11 -7.95 20.55
C ALA A 505 -15.50 -8.21 21.14
N LEU A 506 -16.02 -9.44 21.03
CA LEU A 506 -17.29 -9.85 21.61
C LEU A 506 -17.19 -9.96 23.15
N GLU A 507 -16.11 -10.56 23.66
CA GLU A 507 -15.86 -10.65 25.11
C GLU A 507 -15.72 -9.26 25.76
N ALA A 508 -15.10 -8.32 25.06
CA ALA A 508 -14.93 -6.95 25.52
C ALA A 508 -16.15 -6.05 25.25
N GLN A 509 -17.23 -6.58 24.67
CA GLN A 509 -18.44 -5.82 24.30
C GLN A 509 -18.15 -4.58 23.42
N VAL A 510 -17.08 -4.63 22.64
CA VAL A 510 -16.67 -3.55 21.71
C VAL A 510 -17.51 -3.56 20.42
N ALA A 511 -18.14 -4.70 20.12
CA ALA A 511 -19.08 -4.85 19.03
C ALA A 511 -20.44 -5.33 19.56
N GLU A 512 -21.52 -4.69 19.08
CA GLU A 512 -22.90 -5.02 19.45
C GLU A 512 -23.28 -6.44 18.99
N ASP A 513 -22.79 -6.84 17.80
CA ASP A 513 -22.99 -8.17 17.26
C ASP A 513 -21.80 -8.62 16.38
N PRO A 514 -21.69 -9.93 16.08
CA PRO A 514 -20.62 -10.47 15.25
C PRO A 514 -20.56 -9.91 13.81
N ALA A 515 -21.70 -9.56 13.21
CA ALA A 515 -21.74 -9.04 11.84
C ALA A 515 -21.14 -7.64 11.75
N ALA A 516 -21.43 -6.76 12.71
CA ALA A 516 -20.82 -5.43 12.82
C ALA A 516 -19.30 -5.52 13.02
N ALA A 517 -18.82 -6.46 13.84
CA ALA A 517 -17.39 -6.73 13.98
C ALA A 517 -16.76 -7.22 12.67
N VAL A 518 -17.42 -8.14 11.96
CA VAL A 518 -16.96 -8.68 10.68
C VAL A 518 -16.89 -7.58 9.60
N ASP A 519 -17.83 -6.64 9.56
CA ASP A 519 -17.80 -5.54 8.60
C ASP A 519 -16.60 -4.60 8.83
N LYS A 520 -16.31 -4.25 10.09
CA LYS A 520 -15.09 -3.52 10.46
C LYS A 520 -13.83 -4.31 10.10
N MET A 521 -13.80 -5.61 10.38
CA MET A 521 -12.68 -6.48 10.00
C MET A 521 -12.49 -6.57 8.48
N ALA A 522 -13.56 -6.65 7.70
CA ALA A 522 -13.51 -6.67 6.24
C ALA A 522 -12.99 -5.33 5.69
N THR A 523 -13.40 -4.20 6.27
CA THR A 523 -12.87 -2.87 5.94
C THR A 523 -11.37 -2.78 6.24
N TYR A 524 -10.94 -3.29 7.40
CA TYR A 524 -9.52 -3.37 7.75
C TYR A 524 -8.74 -4.29 6.79
N ALA A 525 -9.30 -5.46 6.46
CA ALA A 525 -8.73 -6.40 5.51
C ALA A 525 -8.55 -5.79 4.12
N LEU A 526 -9.55 -5.03 3.64
CA LEU A 526 -9.49 -4.32 2.36
C LEU A 526 -8.34 -3.31 2.33
N LYS A 527 -8.16 -2.52 3.40
CA LYS A 527 -7.01 -1.59 3.51
C LYS A 527 -5.68 -2.32 3.42
N LYS A 528 -5.56 -3.49 4.05
CA LYS A 528 -4.35 -4.33 3.98
C LYS A 528 -4.14 -4.95 2.59
N LEU A 529 -5.21 -5.33 1.88
CA LEU A 529 -5.11 -5.80 0.50
C LEU A 529 -4.69 -4.69 -0.45
N LEU A 530 -5.20 -3.47 -0.28
CA LEU A 530 -4.95 -2.38 -1.23
C LEU A 530 -3.69 -1.58 -0.90
N CYS A 531 -3.14 -1.73 0.30
CA CYS A 531 -2.09 -0.85 0.83
C CYS A 531 -2.45 0.62 0.59
N TYR A 532 -3.69 0.98 0.94
CA TYR A 532 -4.27 2.29 0.66
C TYR A 532 -4.78 2.93 1.95
N GLN A 533 -4.34 4.17 2.20
CA GLN A 533 -4.56 4.89 3.45
C GLN A 533 -4.97 6.37 3.26
N ASN A 534 -5.06 6.87 2.02
CA ASN A 534 -5.43 8.27 1.76
C ASN A 534 -6.96 8.44 1.63
N ALA A 535 -7.46 9.68 1.75
CA ALA A 535 -8.89 9.99 1.61
C ALA A 535 -9.36 10.22 0.15
N GLY A 536 -8.50 9.97 -0.84
CA GLY A 536 -8.78 10.22 -2.26
C GLY A 536 -9.39 9.02 -3.01
N PRO A 537 -9.57 9.13 -4.33
CA PRO A 537 -9.93 7.98 -5.16
C PRO A 537 -8.80 6.94 -5.16
N ILE A 538 -9.16 5.66 -5.07
CA ILE A 538 -8.19 4.56 -5.10
C ILE A 538 -7.76 4.30 -6.54
N GLU A 539 -6.53 4.68 -6.88
CA GLU A 539 -5.94 4.29 -8.16
C GLU A 539 -5.69 2.76 -8.19
N ILE A 540 -6.20 2.10 -9.22
CA ILE A 540 -6.08 0.65 -9.39
C ILE A 540 -4.80 0.33 -10.16
N THR A 541 -3.72 0.09 -9.40
CA THR A 541 -2.44 -0.41 -9.95
C THR A 541 -2.50 -1.93 -10.23
N GLU A 542 -1.54 -2.46 -11.01
CA GLU A 542 -1.39 -3.92 -11.24
C GLU A 542 -1.45 -4.74 -9.95
N SER A 543 -0.71 -4.34 -8.92
CA SER A 543 -0.66 -5.05 -7.65
C SER A 543 -2.00 -5.00 -6.91
N ARG A 544 -2.72 -3.88 -6.97
CA ARG A 544 -4.05 -3.72 -6.35
C ARG A 544 -5.12 -4.52 -7.09
N ALA A 545 -5.09 -4.55 -8.41
CA ALA A 545 -5.98 -5.38 -9.22
C ALA A 545 -5.79 -6.88 -8.88
N LEU A 546 -4.54 -7.34 -8.84
CA LEU A 546 -4.22 -8.71 -8.43
C LEU A 546 -4.58 -8.98 -6.95
N ALA A 547 -4.47 -8.00 -6.06
CA ALA A 547 -4.87 -8.15 -4.66
C ALA A 547 -6.38 -8.23 -4.45
N LEU A 548 -7.19 -7.69 -5.37
CA LEU A 548 -8.65 -7.82 -5.36
C LEU A 548 -9.11 -9.12 -6.04
N LEU A 549 -8.49 -9.50 -7.15
CA LEU A 549 -8.84 -10.72 -7.90
C LEU A 549 -8.24 -12.00 -7.30
N GLY A 550 -7.08 -11.91 -6.66
CA GLY A 550 -6.36 -13.05 -6.08
C GLY A 550 -7.18 -13.81 -5.03
N PRO A 551 -7.61 -13.17 -3.93
CA PRO A 551 -8.42 -13.80 -2.89
C PRO A 551 -9.81 -14.25 -3.34
N THR A 552 -10.30 -13.79 -4.50
CA THR A 552 -11.69 -13.97 -4.94
C THR A 552 -11.81 -15.04 -6.02
N ILE A 553 -11.10 -14.87 -7.14
CA ILE A 553 -11.15 -15.81 -8.27
C ILE A 553 -9.92 -16.71 -8.34
N GLY A 554 -8.87 -16.50 -7.53
CA GLY A 554 -7.67 -17.35 -7.54
C GLY A 554 -6.84 -17.19 -8.82
N VAL A 555 -6.40 -15.96 -9.10
CA VAL A 555 -5.54 -15.64 -10.27
C VAL A 555 -4.17 -16.32 -10.12
N PRO A 556 -3.70 -17.08 -11.13
CA PRO A 556 -2.33 -17.61 -11.12
C PRO A 556 -1.31 -16.46 -11.20
N LEU A 557 -0.35 -16.44 -10.27
CA LEU A 557 0.71 -15.41 -10.21
C LEU A 557 2.06 -15.91 -10.80
N HIS A 558 2.04 -17.01 -11.54
CA HIS A 558 3.23 -17.59 -12.16
C HIS A 558 3.83 -16.65 -13.21
N GLY A 559 5.17 -16.55 -13.26
CA GLY A 559 5.88 -15.71 -14.23
C GLY A 559 5.85 -14.20 -13.93
N GLN A 560 5.23 -13.78 -12.83
CA GLN A 560 5.14 -12.38 -12.42
C GLN A 560 6.12 -12.05 -11.29
N ALA A 561 7.41 -12.28 -11.51
CA ALA A 561 8.46 -12.17 -10.48
C ALA A 561 8.41 -10.82 -9.73
N ARG A 562 8.30 -9.70 -10.47
CA ARG A 562 8.19 -8.35 -9.88
C ARG A 562 6.93 -8.19 -9.00
N GLN A 563 5.80 -8.74 -9.43
CA GLN A 563 4.55 -8.64 -8.67
C GLN A 563 4.56 -9.56 -7.45
N ASN A 564 5.10 -10.77 -7.54
CA ASN A 564 5.10 -11.72 -6.41
C ASN A 564 5.75 -11.14 -5.14
N VAL A 565 6.88 -10.47 -5.33
CA VAL A 565 7.59 -9.81 -4.24
C VAL A 565 6.75 -8.67 -3.66
N LYS A 566 6.17 -7.82 -4.51
CA LYS A 566 5.35 -6.67 -4.09
C LYS A 566 4.04 -7.10 -3.42
N LEU A 567 3.39 -8.13 -3.93
CA LEU A 567 2.13 -8.66 -3.39
C LEU A 567 2.32 -9.26 -1.98
N THR A 568 3.43 -9.97 -1.78
CA THR A 568 3.78 -10.51 -0.45
C THR A 568 4.08 -9.39 0.55
N ALA A 569 4.86 -8.40 0.11
CA ALA A 569 5.27 -7.28 0.95
C ALA A 569 4.12 -6.32 1.31
N SER A 570 3.19 -6.05 0.39
CA SER A 570 2.25 -4.93 0.60
C SER A 570 0.78 -5.29 0.44
N HIS A 571 0.45 -6.49 -0.05
CA HIS A 571 -0.92 -6.82 -0.45
C HIS A 571 -1.41 -8.15 0.11
N ALA A 572 -0.88 -8.58 1.26
CA ALA A 572 -1.28 -9.78 2.01
C ALA A 572 -1.20 -11.13 1.27
N ALA A 573 -0.47 -11.20 0.15
CA ALA A 573 -0.16 -12.49 -0.47
C ALA A 573 0.79 -13.28 0.44
N HIS A 574 0.67 -14.60 0.40
CA HIS A 574 1.58 -15.51 1.10
C HIS A 574 2.77 -15.84 0.19
N CYS A 575 3.95 -15.93 0.77
CA CYS A 575 5.10 -16.50 0.10
C CYS A 575 4.96 -18.03 0.12
N GLY A 576 4.81 -18.63 -1.06
CA GLY A 576 4.67 -20.09 -1.20
C GLY A 576 5.99 -20.79 -1.43
N TYR A 577 6.94 -20.13 -2.09
CA TYR A 577 8.26 -20.69 -2.38
C TYR A 577 9.27 -19.60 -2.72
N ILE A 578 10.53 -19.83 -2.35
CA ILE A 578 11.69 -19.07 -2.80
C ILE A 578 12.70 -20.11 -3.29
N ASP A 579 13.19 -19.94 -4.51
CA ASP A 579 14.21 -20.82 -5.09
C ASP A 579 15.57 -20.71 -4.40
N ALA A 580 16.44 -21.69 -4.63
CA ALA A 580 17.74 -21.78 -3.96
C ALA A 580 18.63 -20.56 -4.24
N ASP A 581 18.59 -20.06 -5.48
CA ASP A 581 19.36 -18.89 -5.93
C ASP A 581 18.71 -17.55 -5.53
N ARG A 582 17.46 -17.59 -5.03
CA ARG A 582 16.66 -16.43 -4.58
C ARG A 582 16.31 -15.46 -5.71
N ASP A 583 16.28 -15.99 -6.91
CA ASP A 583 15.93 -15.29 -8.14
C ASP A 583 14.42 -15.17 -8.30
N CYS A 584 13.70 -16.16 -7.81
CA CYS A 584 12.28 -16.34 -8.03
C CYS A 584 11.55 -16.56 -6.71
N GLN A 585 10.75 -15.56 -6.34
CA GLN A 585 9.74 -15.69 -5.29
C GLN A 585 8.37 -16.00 -5.92
N TYR A 586 7.70 -17.00 -5.39
CA TYR A 586 6.33 -17.35 -5.76
C TYR A 586 5.39 -16.93 -4.64
N SER A 587 4.41 -16.11 -4.97
CA SER A 587 3.36 -15.70 -4.04
C SER A 587 2.01 -16.21 -4.50
N PHE A 588 1.09 -16.36 -3.55
CA PHE A 588 -0.27 -16.76 -3.83
C PHE A 588 -1.23 -16.25 -2.76
N TYR A 589 -2.51 -16.23 -3.08
CA TYR A 589 -3.58 -15.95 -2.12
C TYR A 589 -4.21 -17.27 -1.69
N PRO A 590 -3.97 -17.74 -0.45
CA PRO A 590 -4.66 -18.91 0.06
C PRO A 590 -6.12 -18.59 0.39
N SER A 591 -6.92 -19.63 0.61
CA SER A 591 -8.35 -19.55 0.91
C SER A 591 -8.62 -18.80 2.22
N GLN A 592 -8.90 -17.50 2.14
CA GLN A 592 -9.11 -16.65 3.32
C GLN A 592 -10.47 -15.94 3.20
N PRO A 593 -11.51 -16.44 3.90
CA PRO A 593 -12.87 -15.92 3.74
C PRO A 593 -13.02 -14.42 3.98
N ILE A 594 -12.25 -13.85 4.92
CA ILE A 594 -12.33 -12.42 5.26
C ILE A 594 -11.70 -11.54 4.18
N TYR A 595 -10.56 -11.93 3.60
CA TYR A 595 -9.98 -11.20 2.47
C TYR A 595 -10.83 -11.33 1.21
N ALA A 596 -11.38 -12.52 0.95
CA ALA A 596 -12.34 -12.74 -0.13
C ALA A 596 -13.59 -11.86 0.03
N LEU A 597 -14.19 -11.83 1.22
CA LEU A 597 -15.34 -10.99 1.56
C LEU A 597 -15.03 -9.50 1.33
N ALA A 598 -13.90 -9.03 1.85
CA ALA A 598 -13.47 -7.65 1.72
C ALA A 598 -13.30 -7.22 0.24
N ALA A 599 -12.60 -8.02 -0.55
CA ALA A 599 -12.39 -7.76 -1.96
C ALA A 599 -13.70 -7.81 -2.76
N ASN A 600 -14.53 -8.84 -2.54
CA ASN A 600 -15.82 -8.98 -3.23
C ASN A 600 -16.77 -7.83 -2.92
N ASN A 601 -16.93 -7.45 -1.65
CA ASN A 601 -17.80 -6.35 -1.25
C ASN A 601 -17.36 -5.04 -1.93
N TYR A 602 -16.05 -4.83 -2.07
CA TYR A 602 -15.53 -3.64 -2.75
C TYR A 602 -15.78 -3.67 -4.26
N LEU A 603 -15.50 -4.80 -4.93
CA LEU A 603 -15.71 -5.00 -6.36
C LEU A 603 -17.20 -4.90 -6.73
N GLN A 604 -18.09 -5.46 -5.90
CA GLN A 604 -19.54 -5.40 -6.09
C GLN A 604 -20.07 -3.96 -6.04
N LYS A 605 -19.59 -3.16 -5.10
CA LYS A 605 -20.02 -1.76 -4.94
C LYS A 605 -19.45 -0.83 -6.03
N ASN A 606 -18.37 -1.24 -6.71
CA ASN A 606 -17.63 -0.40 -7.65
C ASN A 606 -17.37 -1.16 -8.97
N GLU A 607 -18.37 -1.20 -9.86
CA GLU A 607 -18.25 -1.92 -11.14
C GLU A 607 -17.07 -1.41 -12.00
N ASP A 608 -16.83 -0.09 -12.02
CA ASP A 608 -15.71 0.52 -12.75
C ASP A 608 -14.35 -0.02 -12.27
N VAL A 609 -14.22 -0.30 -10.97
CA VAL A 609 -13.01 -0.91 -10.40
C VAL A 609 -12.88 -2.35 -10.88
N LEU A 610 -13.96 -3.13 -10.92
CA LEU A 610 -13.91 -4.50 -11.46
C LEU A 610 -13.52 -4.50 -12.94
N ILE A 611 -14.08 -3.60 -13.75
CA ILE A 611 -13.70 -3.41 -15.15
C ILE A 611 -12.21 -3.07 -15.26
N SER A 612 -11.72 -2.13 -14.45
CA SER A 612 -10.30 -1.77 -14.41
C SER A 612 -9.43 -2.98 -14.04
N CYS A 613 -9.82 -3.77 -13.04
CA CYS A 613 -9.12 -4.99 -12.65
C CYS A 613 -9.07 -6.02 -13.78
N ILE A 614 -10.17 -6.21 -14.53
CA ILE A 614 -10.22 -7.11 -15.69
C ILE A 614 -9.28 -6.62 -16.80
N ASN A 615 -9.28 -5.32 -17.09
CA ASN A 615 -8.40 -4.73 -18.10
C ASN A 615 -6.92 -4.87 -17.71
N THR A 616 -6.59 -4.64 -16.43
CA THR A 616 -5.24 -4.84 -15.91
C THR A 616 -4.82 -6.30 -15.99
N LEU A 617 -5.69 -7.24 -15.58
CA LEU A 617 -5.43 -8.66 -15.73
C LEU A 617 -5.24 -9.06 -17.20
N THR A 618 -6.02 -8.48 -18.11
CA THR A 618 -5.90 -8.69 -19.55
C THR A 618 -4.52 -8.26 -20.06
N ALA A 619 -4.03 -7.10 -19.62
CA ALA A 619 -2.69 -6.64 -19.97
C ALA A 619 -1.58 -7.58 -19.44
N ILE A 620 -1.70 -8.03 -18.19
CA ILE A 620 -0.75 -8.95 -17.55
C ILE A 620 -0.70 -10.30 -18.29
N LEU A 621 -1.86 -10.90 -18.57
CA LEU A 621 -1.95 -12.20 -19.25
C LEU A 621 -1.53 -12.12 -20.73
N SER A 622 -1.68 -10.95 -21.36
CA SER A 622 -1.20 -10.70 -22.73
C SER A 622 0.32 -10.70 -22.84
N GLN A 623 1.03 -10.41 -21.75
CA GLN A 623 2.50 -10.45 -21.73
C GLN A 623 3.03 -11.89 -21.55
N GLY A 624 2.31 -12.74 -20.81
CA GLY A 624 2.68 -14.13 -20.55
C GLY A 624 2.32 -15.13 -21.65
N GLN A 625 2.73 -16.39 -21.47
CA GLN A 625 2.27 -17.54 -22.25
C GLN A 625 1.08 -18.20 -21.53
N THR A 626 -0.10 -17.58 -21.62
CA THR A 626 -1.33 -18.15 -21.04
C THR A 626 -2.09 -18.94 -22.10
N GLY A 627 -2.68 -20.09 -21.77
CA GLY A 627 -3.54 -20.81 -22.71
C GLY A 627 -4.86 -20.06 -22.96
N THR A 628 -5.45 -20.19 -24.16
CA THR A 628 -6.80 -19.65 -24.42
C THR A 628 -7.87 -20.33 -23.55
N GLY A 629 -7.63 -21.58 -23.14
CA GLY A 629 -8.42 -22.33 -22.15
C GLY A 629 -8.39 -21.66 -20.78
N ASP A 630 -7.19 -21.43 -20.23
CA ASP A 630 -7.00 -20.79 -18.92
C ASP A 630 -7.69 -19.42 -18.83
N VAL A 631 -7.62 -18.63 -19.91
CA VAL A 631 -8.32 -17.33 -20.00
C VAL A 631 -9.84 -17.50 -19.92
N GLY A 632 -10.39 -18.52 -20.61
CA GLY A 632 -11.80 -18.85 -20.51
C GLY A 632 -12.20 -19.22 -19.08
N GLU A 633 -11.40 -20.03 -18.40
CA GLU A 633 -11.63 -20.43 -17.01
C GLU A 633 -11.56 -19.25 -16.05
N ILE A 634 -10.62 -18.31 -16.23
CA ILE A 634 -10.58 -17.05 -15.47
C ILE A 634 -11.86 -16.24 -15.70
N ALA A 635 -12.26 -16.04 -16.96
CA ALA A 635 -13.47 -15.27 -17.29
C ALA A 635 -14.73 -15.90 -16.67
N SER A 636 -14.85 -17.22 -16.70
CA SER A 636 -15.98 -17.93 -16.08
C SER A 636 -16.05 -17.73 -14.55
N ARG A 637 -14.92 -17.71 -13.83
CA ARG A 637 -14.89 -17.43 -12.39
C ARG A 637 -15.35 -16.01 -12.07
N ILE A 638 -14.97 -15.03 -12.89
CA ILE A 638 -15.46 -13.65 -12.76
C ILE A 638 -16.98 -13.60 -12.98
N ILE A 639 -17.48 -14.28 -14.00
CA ILE A 639 -18.93 -14.34 -14.29
C ILE A 639 -19.70 -14.99 -13.14
N LEU A 640 -19.19 -16.11 -12.60
CA LEU A 640 -19.80 -16.80 -11.46
C LEU A 640 -19.78 -15.93 -10.19
N LEU A 641 -18.71 -15.18 -9.97
CA LEU A 641 -18.62 -14.23 -8.86
C LEU A 641 -19.67 -13.11 -8.99
N CYS A 642 -19.84 -12.55 -10.19
CA CYS A 642 -20.90 -11.58 -10.48
C CYS A 642 -22.30 -12.18 -10.28
N ALA A 643 -22.51 -13.43 -10.70
CA ALA A 643 -23.79 -14.13 -10.52
C ALA A 643 -24.13 -14.32 -9.03
N MET A 644 -23.13 -14.68 -8.21
CA MET A 644 -23.28 -14.80 -6.76
C MET A 644 -23.67 -13.46 -6.12
N ASN A 645 -22.97 -12.38 -6.46
CA ASN A 645 -23.25 -11.04 -5.94
C ASN A 645 -24.66 -10.57 -6.33
N LYS A 646 -25.04 -10.74 -7.61
CA LYS A 646 -26.39 -10.41 -8.09
C LYS A 646 -27.46 -11.20 -7.34
N THR A 647 -27.23 -12.48 -7.12
CA THR A 647 -28.16 -13.35 -6.36
C THR A 647 -28.31 -12.87 -4.91
N ALA A 648 -27.20 -12.49 -4.26
CA ALA A 648 -27.23 -11.96 -2.89
C ALA A 648 -28.02 -10.64 -2.80
N ASP A 649 -27.90 -9.76 -3.79
CA ASP A 649 -28.66 -8.51 -3.84
C ASP A 649 -30.15 -8.73 -4.13
N ASP A 650 -30.48 -9.66 -5.03
CA ASP A 650 -31.87 -10.02 -5.33
C ASP A 650 -32.56 -10.66 -4.12
N MET A 651 -31.82 -11.47 -3.33
CA MET A 651 -32.31 -12.03 -2.08
C MET A 651 -32.60 -10.96 -1.01
N LYS A 652 -31.80 -9.89 -0.95
CA LYS A 652 -32.03 -8.76 -0.02
C LYS A 652 -33.21 -7.88 -0.43
N THR A 653 -33.44 -7.72 -1.73
CA THR A 653 -34.46 -6.81 -2.29
C THR A 653 -35.81 -7.47 -2.60
N ALA A 654 -35.86 -8.81 -2.58
CA ALA A 654 -37.06 -9.66 -2.59
C ALA A 654 -38.28 -9.12 -3.37
N LYS A 655 -38.12 -8.90 -4.67
CA LYS A 655 -39.18 -9.25 -5.65
C LYS A 655 -39.00 -10.73 -5.98
N LYS A 656 -40.06 -11.55 -5.89
CA LYS A 656 -40.01 -12.97 -6.28
C LYS A 656 -39.42 -13.09 -7.71
N PRO A 657 -38.38 -13.90 -7.95
CA PRO A 657 -37.76 -13.98 -9.27
C PRO A 657 -38.73 -14.61 -10.27
N ALA A 658 -39.08 -13.86 -11.32
CA ALA A 658 -39.96 -14.29 -12.40
C ALA A 658 -39.38 -15.46 -13.23
N ASP A 659 -38.06 -15.67 -13.16
CA ASP A 659 -37.29 -16.53 -14.08
C ASP A 659 -37.20 -18.01 -13.67
N MET A 660 -37.63 -18.37 -12.46
CA MET A 660 -37.60 -19.77 -12.00
C MET A 660 -38.55 -20.68 -12.81
N LYS A 661 -39.54 -20.11 -13.52
CA LYS A 661 -40.46 -20.84 -14.40
C LYS A 661 -39.81 -21.31 -15.71
N ILE A 662 -38.78 -20.63 -16.22
CA ILE A 662 -38.11 -20.98 -17.49
C ILE A 662 -37.08 -22.09 -17.27
N ALA A 663 -36.28 -22.01 -16.20
CA ALA A 663 -35.32 -23.05 -15.82
C ALA A 663 -36.00 -24.40 -15.56
N LYS A 664 -37.11 -24.41 -14.80
CA LYS A 664 -37.88 -25.63 -14.49
C LYS A 664 -38.50 -26.31 -15.74
N LYS A 665 -38.76 -25.57 -16.83
CA LYS A 665 -39.31 -26.13 -18.09
C LYS A 665 -38.25 -26.71 -19.04
N THR A 666 -36.98 -26.33 -18.87
CA THR A 666 -35.92 -26.64 -19.85
C THR A 666 -35.02 -27.81 -19.41
N MET A 667 -35.13 -28.23 -18.15
CA MET A 667 -34.23 -29.20 -17.50
C MET A 667 -34.92 -30.54 -17.25
N VAL A 668 -34.14 -31.63 -17.31
CA VAL A 668 -34.57 -32.98 -16.94
C VAL A 668 -34.48 -33.11 -15.41
N ASN A 669 -35.59 -33.51 -14.76
CA ASN A 669 -35.69 -33.83 -13.33
C ASN A 669 -35.13 -32.80 -12.30
N PRO A 670 -35.48 -31.49 -12.38
CA PRO A 670 -34.87 -30.43 -11.54
C PRO A 670 -35.37 -30.39 -10.08
N THR A 671 -36.46 -31.05 -9.74
CA THR A 671 -37.27 -30.68 -8.56
C THR A 671 -36.50 -30.74 -7.24
N LYS A 672 -35.79 -31.84 -6.95
CA LYS A 672 -35.01 -31.98 -5.71
C LYS A 672 -33.86 -30.96 -5.62
N LEU A 673 -33.12 -30.75 -6.70
CA LEU A 673 -32.00 -29.81 -6.74
C LEU A 673 -32.46 -28.37 -6.52
N PHE A 674 -33.57 -27.95 -7.14
CA PHE A 674 -34.06 -26.58 -7.04
C PHE A 674 -34.84 -26.30 -5.74
N ASP A 675 -35.52 -27.31 -5.19
CA ASP A 675 -36.35 -27.13 -4.00
C ASP A 675 -35.54 -27.32 -2.69
N GLU A 676 -34.45 -28.11 -2.73
CA GLU A 676 -33.60 -28.39 -1.56
C GLU A 676 -32.16 -27.84 -1.67
N GLY A 677 -31.68 -27.53 -2.88
CA GLY A 677 -30.29 -27.16 -3.10
C GLY A 677 -29.89 -25.82 -2.48
N VAL A 678 -28.79 -25.83 -1.73
CA VAL A 678 -28.16 -24.64 -1.14
C VAL A 678 -26.70 -24.61 -1.53
N MET A 679 -26.24 -23.45 -2.00
CA MET A 679 -24.83 -23.16 -2.25
C MET A 679 -24.33 -22.15 -1.22
N PHE A 680 -23.12 -22.36 -0.71
CA PHE A 680 -22.47 -21.42 0.21
C PHE A 680 -20.98 -21.31 -0.16
N TRP A 681 -20.63 -20.19 -0.78
CA TRP A 681 -19.26 -19.88 -1.16
C TRP A 681 -19.07 -18.36 -1.32
N ASN A 682 -17.82 -17.89 -1.27
CA ASN A 682 -17.47 -16.51 -1.60
C ASN A 682 -16.18 -16.36 -2.43
N HIS A 683 -15.43 -17.43 -2.67
CA HIS A 683 -14.23 -17.37 -3.50
C HIS A 683 -13.88 -18.72 -4.13
N PHE A 684 -12.92 -18.69 -5.06
CA PHE A 684 -12.36 -19.85 -5.75
C PHE A 684 -10.95 -20.16 -5.27
N MET A 685 -10.60 -21.45 -5.29
CA MET A 685 -9.24 -21.94 -5.15
C MET A 685 -8.95 -23.07 -6.12
N HIS A 686 -7.68 -23.20 -6.51
CA HIS A 686 -7.21 -24.35 -7.27
C HIS A 686 -7.16 -25.59 -6.40
N CYS A 687 -7.75 -26.67 -6.89
CA CYS A 687 -7.69 -28.00 -6.28
C CYS A 687 -6.60 -28.82 -6.96
N SER A 688 -5.66 -29.35 -6.18
CA SER A 688 -4.57 -30.21 -6.69
C SER A 688 -5.00 -31.68 -6.86
N HIS A 689 -6.08 -32.10 -6.19
CA HIS A 689 -6.62 -33.46 -6.25
C HIS A 689 -7.99 -33.49 -6.94
N ARG A 690 -8.50 -34.70 -7.21
CA ARG A 690 -9.87 -34.86 -7.71
C ARG A 690 -10.87 -34.58 -6.58
N PRO A 691 -11.97 -33.85 -6.82
CA PRO A 691 -12.99 -33.62 -5.79
C PRO A 691 -13.72 -34.91 -5.38
N THR A 692 -14.02 -35.02 -4.09
CA THR A 692 -14.88 -36.05 -3.46
C THR A 692 -16.03 -35.38 -2.70
N SER A 693 -17.11 -36.11 -2.38
CA SER A 693 -18.20 -35.58 -1.53
C SER A 693 -17.72 -35.03 -0.19
N GLU A 694 -16.72 -35.67 0.43
CA GLU A 694 -16.07 -35.19 1.65
C GLU A 694 -15.38 -33.83 1.43
N SER A 695 -14.52 -33.71 0.41
CA SER A 695 -13.83 -32.45 0.11
C SER A 695 -14.81 -31.33 -0.28
N LEU A 696 -15.93 -31.67 -0.92
CA LEU A 696 -16.99 -30.71 -1.25
C LEU A 696 -17.72 -30.23 0.00
N LEU A 697 -17.93 -31.10 1.00
CA LEU A 697 -18.47 -30.70 2.30
C LEU A 697 -17.50 -29.75 3.02
N GLU A 698 -16.20 -30.02 2.98
CA GLU A 698 -15.17 -29.11 3.50
C GLU A 698 -15.18 -27.76 2.78
N CYS A 699 -15.37 -27.75 1.45
CA CYS A 699 -15.54 -26.53 0.68
C CYS A 699 -16.73 -25.71 1.20
N MET A 700 -17.85 -26.36 1.50
CA MET A 700 -19.01 -25.70 2.13
C MET A 700 -18.71 -25.23 3.56
N HIS A 701 -17.89 -25.97 4.33
CA HIS A 701 -17.44 -25.50 5.64
C HIS A 701 -16.59 -24.23 5.55
N ARG A 702 -15.82 -24.07 4.47
CA ARG A 702 -14.96 -22.91 4.27
C ARG A 702 -15.61 -21.75 3.52
N GLY A 703 -16.68 -22.01 2.77
CA GLY A 703 -17.25 -21.05 1.82
C GLY A 703 -16.43 -20.97 0.53
N LEU A 704 -16.00 -22.12 0.02
CA LEU A 704 -15.07 -22.24 -1.10
C LEU A 704 -15.73 -22.89 -2.33
N ALA A 705 -15.38 -22.40 -3.53
CA ALA A 705 -15.61 -23.07 -4.81
C ALA A 705 -14.27 -23.54 -5.40
N LEU A 706 -14.30 -24.62 -6.20
CA LEU A 706 -13.09 -25.24 -6.71
C LEU A 706 -12.89 -24.93 -8.20
N GLN A 707 -11.68 -24.51 -8.52
CA GLN A 707 -11.09 -24.65 -9.85
C GLN A 707 -10.35 -25.99 -9.87
N CYS A 708 -10.71 -26.88 -10.78
CA CYS A 708 -10.10 -28.20 -10.87
C CYS A 708 -8.68 -28.13 -11.44
N ARG A 709 -7.92 -29.20 -11.18
CA ARG A 709 -6.58 -29.39 -11.74
C ARG A 709 -6.61 -29.42 -13.28
N PRO A 710 -5.50 -29.07 -13.96
CA PRO A 710 -5.39 -29.23 -15.40
C PRO A 710 -5.72 -30.65 -15.86
N ASN A 711 -6.39 -30.77 -17.02
CA ASN A 711 -6.84 -32.04 -17.60
C ASN A 711 -7.82 -32.84 -16.71
N GLN A 712 -8.49 -32.19 -15.76
CA GLN A 712 -9.64 -32.79 -15.10
C GLN A 712 -10.70 -33.13 -16.16
N GLU A 713 -11.20 -34.36 -16.10
CA GLU A 713 -12.24 -34.83 -17.02
C GLU A 713 -13.57 -34.14 -16.68
N ALA A 714 -14.33 -33.78 -17.72
CA ALA A 714 -15.71 -33.31 -17.71
C ALA A 714 -16.04 -31.95 -17.06
N PHE A 715 -15.25 -31.50 -16.08
CA PHE A 715 -15.49 -30.22 -15.40
C PHE A 715 -14.19 -29.47 -15.13
N ASP A 716 -14.18 -28.18 -15.44
CA ASP A 716 -13.08 -27.27 -15.11
C ASP A 716 -13.28 -26.67 -13.71
N GLN A 717 -14.53 -26.48 -13.27
CA GLN A 717 -14.87 -25.94 -11.95
C GLN A 717 -15.99 -26.74 -11.28
N VAL A 718 -15.99 -26.75 -9.95
CA VAL A 718 -16.99 -27.44 -9.15
C VAL A 718 -17.41 -26.57 -7.96
N LEU A 719 -18.72 -26.35 -7.83
CA LEU A 719 -19.35 -25.66 -6.71
C LEU A 719 -20.14 -26.68 -5.89
N THR A 720 -19.95 -26.70 -4.58
CA THR A 720 -20.72 -27.57 -3.69
C THR A 720 -22.19 -27.17 -3.66
N VAL A 721 -23.06 -28.16 -3.81
CA VAL A 721 -24.50 -28.02 -3.57
C VAL A 721 -24.89 -28.97 -2.45
N TYR A 722 -25.55 -28.45 -1.42
CA TYR A 722 -26.08 -29.28 -0.34
C TYR A 722 -27.60 -29.40 -0.47
N LEU A 723 -28.12 -30.62 -0.45
CA LEU A 723 -29.56 -30.91 -0.52
C LEU A 723 -30.18 -30.81 0.89
N LYS A 724 -30.72 -29.63 1.21
CA LYS A 724 -31.29 -29.30 2.53
C LYS A 724 -32.72 -29.84 2.67
N GLN A 725 -32.83 -31.04 3.23
CA GLN A 725 -34.13 -31.59 3.65
C GLN A 725 -34.70 -30.80 4.84
N LYS A 726 -35.94 -30.30 4.73
CA LYS A 726 -36.59 -29.46 5.76
C LYS A 726 -36.67 -30.10 7.14
N SER A 727 -36.70 -31.44 7.22
CA SER A 727 -36.81 -32.21 8.46
C SER A 727 -35.47 -32.50 9.14
N LYS A 728 -34.33 -32.27 8.48
CA LYS A 728 -32.99 -32.62 9.00
C LYS A 728 -32.16 -31.39 9.35
N ALA A 729 -31.87 -31.22 10.64
CA ALA A 729 -31.03 -30.13 11.13
C ALA A 729 -29.52 -30.42 11.05
N LYS A 730 -29.14 -31.70 10.99
CA LYS A 730 -27.74 -32.15 10.96
C LYS A 730 -27.20 -32.17 9.52
N LEU A 731 -25.92 -31.80 9.38
CA LEU A 731 -25.16 -31.94 8.15
C LEU A 731 -24.71 -33.39 7.98
N ASP A 732 -24.90 -33.92 6.78
CA ASP A 732 -24.50 -35.27 6.39
C ASP A 732 -23.97 -35.23 4.96
N GLU A 733 -22.81 -35.84 4.77
CA GLU A 733 -22.12 -35.97 3.48
C GLU A 733 -23.01 -36.65 2.42
N ALA A 734 -23.95 -37.52 2.82
CA ALA A 734 -24.88 -38.16 1.88
C ALA A 734 -25.82 -37.16 1.18
N ASN A 735 -25.96 -35.93 1.69
CA ASN A 735 -26.75 -34.88 1.05
C ASN A 735 -25.90 -33.92 0.19
N VAL A 736 -24.60 -34.20 0.03
CA VAL A 736 -23.70 -33.40 -0.78
C VAL A 736 -23.81 -33.83 -2.24
N THR A 737 -23.96 -32.84 -3.11
CA THR A 737 -23.86 -32.93 -4.57
C THR A 737 -23.11 -31.70 -5.08
N PHE A 738 -23.11 -31.45 -6.39
CA PHE A 738 -22.33 -30.38 -6.97
C PHE A 738 -22.98 -29.73 -8.20
N CYS A 739 -22.48 -28.54 -8.51
CA CYS A 739 -22.62 -27.87 -9.79
C CYS A 739 -21.26 -27.86 -10.49
N GLY A 740 -21.13 -28.65 -11.55
CA GLY A 740 -19.94 -28.75 -12.37
C GLY A 740 -20.04 -27.82 -13.58
N ILE A 741 -18.95 -27.09 -13.86
CA ILE A 741 -18.88 -26.16 -14.99
C ILE A 741 -17.77 -26.61 -15.94
N GLN A 742 -18.09 -26.69 -17.22
CA GLN A 742 -17.13 -26.88 -18.30
C GLN A 742 -17.12 -25.61 -19.16
N VAL A 743 -15.92 -25.13 -19.48
CA VAL A 743 -15.66 -23.87 -20.17
C VAL A 743 -14.91 -24.15 -21.45
N LYS A 744 -15.37 -23.55 -22.56
CA LYS A 744 -14.68 -23.55 -23.85
C LYS A 744 -14.60 -22.14 -24.43
N ASN A 745 -13.37 -21.71 -24.70
CA ASN A 745 -13.06 -20.45 -25.37
C ASN A 745 -12.47 -20.71 -26.77
N ARG A 746 -13.28 -21.30 -27.67
CA ARG A 746 -12.89 -21.64 -29.05
C ARG A 746 -14.07 -21.54 -30.01
N LYS A 747 -13.78 -21.17 -31.27
CA LYS A 747 -14.81 -20.98 -32.32
C LYS A 747 -15.47 -22.29 -32.73
N ASP A 748 -14.67 -23.32 -32.95
CA ASP A 748 -15.17 -24.67 -33.19
C ASP A 748 -15.18 -25.45 -31.88
N ASP A 749 -16.36 -25.97 -31.53
CA ASP A 749 -16.57 -26.74 -30.32
C ASP A 749 -17.39 -27.98 -30.64
N SER A 750 -16.68 -28.98 -31.15
CA SER A 750 -17.20 -30.30 -31.50
C SER A 750 -17.67 -31.08 -30.26
N GLN A 751 -17.03 -30.86 -29.11
CA GLN A 751 -17.36 -31.50 -27.84
C GLN A 751 -18.76 -31.14 -27.32
N LEU A 752 -19.31 -29.98 -27.71
CA LEU A 752 -20.66 -29.57 -27.30
C LEU A 752 -21.73 -30.60 -27.67
N LYS A 753 -21.55 -31.37 -28.76
CA LYS A 753 -22.53 -32.38 -29.21
C LYS A 753 -22.64 -33.56 -28.25
N THR A 754 -21.55 -33.91 -27.57
CA THR A 754 -21.47 -35.05 -26.64
C THR A 754 -21.33 -34.60 -25.18
N ALA A 755 -21.32 -33.29 -24.93
CA ALA A 755 -21.10 -32.71 -23.61
C ALA A 755 -22.07 -33.23 -22.56
N GLN A 756 -23.36 -33.37 -22.90
CA GLN A 756 -24.34 -33.88 -21.94
C GLN A 756 -23.99 -35.29 -21.45
N GLN A 757 -23.59 -36.19 -22.35
CA GLN A 757 -23.17 -37.55 -21.99
C GLN A 757 -21.91 -37.55 -21.15
N ASN A 758 -20.96 -36.66 -21.42
CA ASN A 758 -19.65 -36.67 -20.77
C ASN A 758 -19.62 -35.91 -19.43
N MET A 759 -20.52 -34.95 -19.23
CA MET A 759 -20.58 -34.14 -18.01
C MET A 759 -21.32 -34.88 -16.89
N ASN A 760 -20.76 -35.98 -16.42
CA ASN A 760 -21.31 -36.78 -15.32
C ASN A 760 -20.24 -37.10 -14.24
N PRO A 761 -20.66 -37.44 -13.01
CA PRO A 761 -19.75 -37.76 -11.91
C PRO A 761 -18.78 -38.89 -12.25
N GLU A 762 -19.21 -39.90 -12.99
CA GLU A 762 -18.41 -41.08 -13.33
C GLU A 762 -17.25 -40.73 -14.27
N THR A 763 -17.50 -39.90 -15.28
CA THR A 763 -16.49 -39.41 -16.23
C THR A 763 -15.55 -38.43 -15.55
N ALA A 764 -16.09 -37.54 -14.71
CA ALA A 764 -15.28 -36.64 -13.88
C ALA A 764 -14.47 -37.41 -12.81
N ARG A 765 -14.88 -38.64 -12.48
CA ARG A 765 -14.39 -39.43 -11.36
C ARG A 765 -14.53 -38.66 -10.04
N ILE A 766 -15.69 -38.02 -9.86
CA ILE A 766 -16.09 -37.38 -8.62
C ILE A 766 -16.90 -38.41 -7.84
N ASN A 767 -16.30 -38.94 -6.78
CA ASN A 767 -16.96 -39.93 -5.94
C ASN A 767 -18.02 -39.25 -5.07
N MET A 768 -19.29 -39.49 -5.39
CA MET A 768 -20.42 -39.08 -4.58
C MET A 768 -20.78 -40.19 -3.60
N LYS A 769 -20.98 -39.84 -2.32
CA LYS A 769 -21.42 -40.80 -1.30
C LYS A 769 -22.79 -41.41 -1.60
N GLU A 770 -23.71 -40.58 -2.07
CA GLU A 770 -25.04 -41.01 -2.52
C GLU A 770 -25.09 -40.92 -4.04
N ALA A 771 -25.06 -42.06 -4.70
CA ALA A 771 -24.91 -42.14 -6.16
C ALA A 771 -26.12 -41.59 -6.92
N ASP A 772 -27.32 -41.64 -6.32
CA ASP A 772 -28.57 -41.21 -6.94
C ASP A 772 -28.88 -39.71 -6.72
N ASN A 773 -28.00 -38.96 -6.05
CA ASN A 773 -28.21 -37.54 -5.88
C ASN A 773 -28.13 -36.79 -7.23
N PRO A 774 -29.07 -35.87 -7.51
CA PRO A 774 -29.03 -35.07 -8.71
C PRO A 774 -27.87 -34.07 -8.67
N TYR A 775 -27.35 -33.69 -9.83
CA TYR A 775 -26.25 -32.73 -9.96
C TYR A 775 -26.51 -31.75 -11.10
N LEU A 776 -25.83 -30.60 -11.07
CA LEU A 776 -25.96 -29.54 -12.07
C LEU A 776 -24.73 -29.50 -12.98
N ALA A 777 -24.94 -29.46 -14.29
CA ALA A 777 -23.90 -29.35 -15.30
C ALA A 777 -24.09 -28.06 -16.12
N LEU A 778 -23.14 -27.13 -16.05
CA LEU A 778 -23.19 -25.87 -16.80
C LEU A 778 -22.09 -25.85 -17.87
N TYR A 779 -22.47 -25.64 -19.12
CA TYR A 779 -21.52 -25.57 -20.23
C TYR A 779 -21.41 -24.13 -20.74
N PHE A 780 -20.23 -23.52 -20.61
CA PHE A 780 -19.96 -22.16 -21.07
C PHE A 780 -19.17 -22.22 -22.38
N THR A 781 -19.72 -21.66 -23.45
CA THR A 781 -19.02 -21.55 -24.74
C THR A 781 -18.96 -20.10 -25.20
N PHE A 782 -17.79 -19.48 -25.08
CA PHE A 782 -17.67 -18.03 -25.26
C PHE A 782 -17.58 -17.55 -26.71
N GLN A 783 -17.09 -18.39 -27.65
CA GLN A 783 -16.92 -17.98 -29.05
C GLN A 783 -17.92 -18.61 -30.02
N LYS A 784 -18.86 -19.43 -29.52
CA LYS A 784 -19.89 -20.10 -30.32
C LYS A 784 -21.23 -19.40 -30.18
N ASN A 785 -21.90 -19.16 -31.29
CA ASN A 785 -23.25 -18.58 -31.32
C ASN A 785 -24.32 -19.66 -31.05
N PRO A 786 -25.48 -19.27 -30.52
CA PRO A 786 -26.60 -20.19 -30.37
C PRO A 786 -27.10 -20.69 -31.74
N PRO A 787 -27.70 -21.90 -31.80
CA PRO A 787 -28.27 -22.43 -33.04
C PRO A 787 -29.39 -21.52 -33.60
N ARG A 788 -29.43 -21.37 -34.93
CA ARG A 788 -30.49 -20.65 -35.66
C ARG A 788 -31.73 -21.53 -35.84
N LYS A 789 -32.94 -20.96 -35.82
CA LYS A 789 -34.16 -21.63 -36.30
C LYS A 789 -34.18 -21.68 -37.84
N ASP A 790 -35.02 -22.54 -38.42
CA ASP A 790 -35.24 -22.67 -39.88
C ASP A 790 -35.73 -21.36 -40.54
N ASN A 791 -36.32 -20.46 -39.76
CA ASN A 791 -36.81 -19.12 -40.16
C ASN A 791 -35.82 -17.98 -39.83
N GLY A 792 -34.56 -18.27 -39.49
CA GLY A 792 -33.48 -17.28 -39.37
C GLY A 792 -33.33 -16.59 -38.01
N GLU A 793 -34.30 -16.71 -37.09
CA GLU A 793 -34.19 -16.21 -35.72
C GLU A 793 -33.26 -17.06 -34.85
N ARG A 794 -32.45 -16.44 -33.97
CA ARG A 794 -31.61 -17.14 -32.99
C ARG A 794 -32.49 -17.72 -31.87
N ARG A 795 -32.26 -18.98 -31.49
CA ARG A 795 -32.95 -19.61 -30.35
C ARG A 795 -32.12 -19.38 -29.08
N ASP A 796 -32.69 -18.74 -28.05
CA ASP A 796 -32.12 -18.78 -26.69
C ASP A 796 -32.38 -20.18 -26.09
N CYS A 797 -31.71 -21.18 -26.64
CA CYS A 797 -31.88 -22.57 -26.23
C CYS A 797 -30.83 -22.90 -25.18
N TYR A 798 -31.18 -22.75 -23.91
CA TYR A 798 -30.35 -23.21 -22.78
C TYR A 798 -30.28 -24.75 -22.66
N LYS A 799 -30.93 -25.50 -23.56
CA LYS A 799 -30.91 -26.96 -23.58
C LYS A 799 -29.59 -27.46 -24.15
N LEU A 800 -28.82 -28.17 -23.34
CA LEU A 800 -27.59 -28.82 -23.77
C LEU A 800 -27.92 -29.91 -24.81
N PRO A 801 -27.22 -29.96 -25.97
CA PRO A 801 -27.44 -31.01 -26.96
C PRO A 801 -27.20 -32.40 -26.38
N SER A 802 -28.13 -33.32 -26.67
CA SER A 802 -28.13 -34.69 -26.16
C SER A 802 -27.86 -35.69 -27.29
N VAL A 803 -26.89 -36.57 -27.09
CA VAL A 803 -26.74 -37.81 -27.86
C VAL A 803 -26.91 -38.95 -26.86
N GLY A 804 -27.56 -40.05 -27.23
CA GLY A 804 -27.77 -41.22 -26.34
C GLY A 804 -28.76 -41.01 -25.16
N PRO A 805 -28.86 -41.99 -24.24
CA PRO A 805 -29.81 -41.95 -23.15
C PRO A 805 -29.45 -40.87 -22.11
N PRO A 806 -30.41 -40.10 -21.60
CA PRO A 806 -30.15 -39.05 -20.61
C PRO A 806 -29.82 -39.66 -19.24
N ASP A 807 -28.86 -39.05 -18.53
CA ASP A 807 -28.69 -39.31 -17.10
C ASP A 807 -29.86 -38.66 -16.33
N HIS A 808 -30.67 -39.48 -15.68
CA HIS A 808 -31.85 -39.05 -14.94
C HIS A 808 -31.54 -38.17 -13.71
N ARG A 809 -30.29 -38.14 -13.26
CA ARG A 809 -29.78 -37.31 -12.16
C ARG A 809 -29.32 -35.92 -12.64
N GLN A 810 -29.05 -35.77 -13.94
CA GLN A 810 -28.39 -34.58 -14.48
C GLN A 810 -29.39 -33.47 -14.83
N ALA A 811 -29.22 -32.32 -14.19
CA ALA A 811 -29.78 -31.07 -14.65
C ALA A 811 -28.70 -30.31 -15.43
N SER A 812 -28.96 -29.83 -16.65
CA SER A 812 -27.91 -29.21 -17.48
C SER A 812 -28.35 -27.94 -18.22
N LEU A 813 -27.45 -26.97 -18.35
CA LEU A 813 -27.66 -25.75 -19.16
C LEU A 813 -26.43 -25.42 -20.01
N VAL A 814 -26.65 -24.75 -21.14
CA VAL A 814 -25.59 -24.21 -22.01
C VAL A 814 -25.72 -22.69 -22.16
N PHE A 815 -24.58 -22.00 -22.12
CA PHE A 815 -24.46 -20.54 -22.25
C PHE A 815 -23.62 -20.20 -23.48
N TYR A 816 -24.25 -19.56 -24.48
CA TYR A 816 -23.64 -19.19 -25.75
C TYR A 816 -23.20 -17.72 -25.74
N GLY A 817 -21.89 -17.49 -25.69
CA GLY A 817 -21.31 -16.15 -25.64
C GLY A 817 -21.66 -15.36 -24.38
N LEU A 818 -21.08 -14.16 -24.27
CA LEU A 818 -21.29 -13.29 -23.10
C LEU A 818 -22.72 -12.73 -23.01
N ASP A 819 -23.46 -12.69 -24.12
CA ASP A 819 -24.83 -12.16 -24.15
C ASP A 819 -25.84 -13.03 -23.40
N SER A 820 -25.54 -14.32 -23.23
CA SER A 820 -26.36 -15.24 -22.44
C SER A 820 -26.38 -14.92 -20.93
N PHE A 821 -25.47 -14.08 -20.44
CA PHE A 821 -25.43 -13.62 -19.05
C PHE A 821 -26.07 -12.23 -18.92
N GLN A 822 -27.39 -12.20 -18.77
CA GLN A 822 -28.19 -10.96 -18.77
C GLN A 822 -27.89 -10.03 -17.58
N PHE A 823 -27.36 -10.57 -16.48
CA PHE A 823 -26.99 -9.80 -15.28
C PHE A 823 -25.69 -9.01 -15.43
N LEU A 824 -24.91 -9.24 -16.49
CA LEU A 824 -23.68 -8.49 -16.75
C LEU A 824 -23.99 -7.19 -17.48
N SER A 825 -23.41 -6.08 -17.02
CA SER A 825 -23.49 -4.80 -17.70
C SER A 825 -22.77 -4.82 -19.06
N PRO A 826 -23.09 -3.89 -19.98
CA PRO A 826 -22.35 -3.74 -21.22
C PRO A 826 -20.85 -3.48 -21.01
N GLY A 827 -20.49 -2.72 -19.98
CA GLY A 827 -19.09 -2.43 -19.62
C GLY A 827 -18.32 -3.69 -19.24
N LEU A 828 -18.88 -4.51 -18.35
CA LEU A 828 -18.29 -5.79 -17.96
C LEU A 828 -18.20 -6.77 -19.12
N LYS A 829 -19.24 -6.85 -19.97
CA LYS A 829 -19.21 -7.70 -21.18
C LYS A 829 -18.08 -7.29 -22.12
N ASN A 830 -17.85 -5.99 -22.30
CA ASN A 830 -16.74 -5.50 -23.13
C ASN A 830 -15.38 -5.85 -22.52
N ALA A 831 -15.18 -5.64 -21.22
CA ALA A 831 -13.93 -5.98 -20.55
C ALA A 831 -13.63 -7.50 -20.61
N LEU A 832 -14.63 -8.34 -20.37
CA LEU A 832 -14.52 -9.81 -20.50
C LEU A 832 -14.26 -10.24 -21.94
N LYS A 833 -14.82 -9.55 -22.93
CA LYS A 833 -14.57 -9.82 -24.34
C LYS A 833 -13.12 -9.55 -24.70
N GLU A 834 -12.53 -8.46 -24.21
CA GLU A 834 -11.10 -8.19 -24.41
C GLU A 834 -10.22 -9.25 -23.73
N LEU A 835 -10.55 -9.63 -22.49
CA LEU A 835 -9.90 -10.73 -21.78
C LEU A 835 -9.93 -12.03 -22.59
N LEU A 836 -11.10 -12.43 -23.11
CA LEU A 836 -11.28 -13.67 -23.87
C LEU A 836 -10.54 -13.69 -25.22
N ASN A 837 -10.21 -12.52 -25.77
CA ASN A 837 -9.57 -12.35 -27.08
C ASN A 837 -8.05 -12.14 -27.02
N ILE A 838 -7.42 -12.32 -25.86
CA ILE A 838 -5.96 -12.21 -25.71
C ILE A 838 -5.23 -13.11 -26.72
N ARG A 839 -4.23 -12.54 -27.38
CA ARG A 839 -3.40 -13.21 -28.38
C ARG A 839 -2.13 -13.74 -27.74
N THR A 840 -2.14 -14.99 -27.31
CA THR A 840 -1.07 -15.54 -26.47
C THR A 840 0.09 -16.17 -27.26
N GLY A 841 -0.10 -16.56 -28.53
CA GLY A 841 0.96 -17.12 -29.37
C GLY A 841 1.80 -16.07 -30.13
N LEU A 842 3.11 -16.32 -30.29
CA LEU A 842 4.05 -15.43 -30.99
C LEU A 842 3.54 -15.02 -32.39
N VAL A 843 3.02 -15.98 -33.15
CA VAL A 843 2.39 -15.75 -34.46
C VAL A 843 1.20 -14.79 -34.36
N TRP A 844 0.35 -14.97 -33.35
CA TRP A 844 -0.85 -14.16 -33.16
C TRP A 844 -0.53 -12.73 -32.69
N ARG A 845 0.61 -12.50 -32.04
CA ARG A 845 1.07 -11.16 -31.65
C ARG A 845 1.33 -10.24 -32.85
N HIS A 846 1.66 -10.79 -34.02
CA HIS A 846 1.79 -10.01 -35.26
C HIS A 846 0.45 -9.54 -35.85
N GLY A 847 -0.69 -9.90 -35.22
CA GLY A 847 -2.02 -9.50 -35.65
C GLY A 847 -2.29 -9.92 -37.08
N ASN A 848 -2.76 -9.01 -37.94
CA ASN A 848 -3.06 -9.33 -39.34
C ASN A 848 -1.84 -9.17 -40.29
N ARG A 849 -0.63 -8.87 -39.76
CA ARG A 849 0.56 -8.71 -40.59
C ARG A 849 1.10 -10.07 -41.04
N ARG A 850 0.78 -10.49 -42.27
CA ARG A 850 1.25 -11.77 -42.85
C ARG A 850 2.75 -11.97 -42.72
N ALA A 851 3.57 -11.00 -43.11
CA ALA A 851 5.03 -11.12 -43.03
C ALA A 851 5.53 -11.40 -41.60
N GLY A 852 4.93 -10.79 -40.58
CA GLY A 852 5.27 -11.05 -39.19
C GLY A 852 4.77 -12.42 -38.71
N GLN A 853 3.58 -12.84 -39.13
CA GLN A 853 3.07 -14.18 -38.84
C GLN A 853 3.94 -15.28 -39.48
N GLU A 854 4.36 -15.09 -40.73
CA GLU A 854 5.24 -16.01 -41.47
C GLU A 854 6.62 -16.05 -40.82
N TYR A 855 7.22 -14.90 -40.55
CA TYR A 855 8.46 -14.78 -39.78
C TYR A 855 8.39 -15.56 -38.47
N ALA A 856 7.35 -15.35 -37.66
CA ALA A 856 7.19 -16.09 -36.40
C ALA A 856 6.96 -17.60 -36.59
N LYS A 857 6.31 -18.02 -37.69
CA LYS A 857 6.09 -19.44 -38.02
C LYS A 857 7.38 -20.14 -38.44
N ASP A 858 8.30 -19.44 -39.11
CA ASP A 858 9.56 -20.01 -39.59
C ASP A 858 10.49 -20.47 -38.44
N PHE A 859 10.38 -19.85 -37.26
CA PHE A 859 11.12 -20.27 -36.04
C PHE A 859 10.44 -21.40 -35.26
N LEU A 860 9.18 -21.72 -35.56
CA LEU A 860 8.46 -22.80 -34.90
C LEU A 860 8.71 -24.10 -35.65
N LEU A 861 9.16 -25.15 -34.96
CA LEU A 861 9.33 -26.49 -35.54
C LEU A 861 8.03 -26.90 -36.27
N ARG A 862 8.18 -27.56 -37.44
CA ARG A 862 7.09 -28.05 -38.32
C ARG A 862 6.09 -29.03 -37.69
N ALA A 863 6.06 -29.17 -36.36
CA ALA A 863 5.17 -30.06 -35.62
C ALA A 863 3.71 -29.54 -35.52
N ASN A 864 3.43 -28.28 -35.85
CA ASN A 864 2.05 -27.74 -35.87
C ASN A 864 1.33 -27.90 -37.22
N ALA A 865 1.82 -28.78 -38.11
CA ALA A 865 1.13 -29.14 -39.35
C ALA A 865 -0.01 -30.17 -39.15
N CYS A 866 -0.25 -30.66 -37.93
CA CYS A 866 -1.49 -31.37 -37.61
C CYS A 866 -2.54 -30.39 -37.07
N GLN A 867 -3.30 -29.79 -37.98
CA GLN A 867 -4.67 -29.42 -37.65
C GLN A 867 -5.46 -30.71 -37.38
N PRO A 868 -6.22 -30.83 -36.28
CA PRO A 868 -7.39 -31.69 -36.29
C PRO A 868 -8.49 -30.95 -37.06
N SER A 869 -8.93 -31.59 -38.14
CA SER A 869 -10.20 -31.33 -38.83
C SER A 869 -11.40 -31.28 -37.89
#